data_AF-A0A1I6FJS9-F1
#
_entry.id   AF-A0A1I6FJS9-F1
#
_cell.length_a   1.000
_cell.length_b   1.000
_cell.length_c   1.000
_cell.angle_alpha   90.00
_cell.angle_beta   90.00
_cell.angle_gamma   90.00
#
_symmetry.space_group_name_H-M   'P 1'
#
loop_
_entity.id
_entity.type
_entity.pdbx_description
1 polymer ?
#
loop_
_entity_poly.entity_id
_entity_poly.type
_entity_poly.pdbx_seq_one_letter_code
_entity_poly.pdbx_strand_id
1 'polypeptide(L)'
;MLASLKHRAPELRARQTKARDRLLQILNEVDSVALVSRASMTYLSFDPNTFRESDSSSSPAHIEYLALQALGAAWPRRDNIEPEESLELTNEALSLVREIFNDEHALLSIGLLDKAGANPDKSNELEYAHRARLQSLSVRSSGYAECVIKVFTEVFDPFNREIESILGFSAIDVAIIAQAMGPLLNSRLEQRQDEIQKKYDDIERKIKRARRGKTTPGFSPSPELLQASWPKVQAHLRFSYVAELFAHPCELFAYTPEDLSEYCSISVESCEAFLIAFSCEPSEFNELHHALPGGAHPLTESPIIQVNEGYIVPVIGTIHDTLRPRLEDLIRNSSPKLWEKYLRFRGKYLESKSVELLSKALPGTQSWQGIKWQSPTANSELDGLVGTDSFTIRVQCKAGRLSAPTRRGAIDRMRRDIGALIQSAAHQHELLATASEESSYADLGFSDSQAAALEAPIQIESIVCLDDVTVWSTLTGELAKIGLISDTRPIPWVLSLTDLLVVVELLDGTSLIHYLLRRHRLERDGRITAHDELDWVGNYISEGLYFDWAFNSPEPPDRIFLTTYTEEIDSWYFWRAGHRSVVTPKPEQPIPPSLLRFIRRLEVERPAGWVIAAIALINGDDECLDLWERNLKVVNQKISENGWTNATQTFKERFGVTLFFDRRLGVPDVETQLREYCLMKMKQLELAHWVGVTENRSGKLVVGLFSSTDSDIREFIQLFTH
;
A
#
# COMPACT_ATOMS: atom_id res chain seq x y z
N MET A 1 18.09 7.79 30.27
CA MET A 1 17.33 8.18 29.06
C MET A 1 15.84 8.36 29.35
N LEU A 2 15.12 7.33 29.83
CA LEU A 2 13.69 7.44 30.21
C LEU A 2 13.38 8.58 31.20
N ALA A 3 14.16 8.73 32.28
CA ALA A 3 13.97 9.79 33.27
C ALA A 3 14.18 11.21 32.68
N SER A 4 15.08 11.39 31.70
CA SER A 4 15.30 12.70 31.06
C SER A 4 14.22 13.03 30.03
N LEU A 5 13.58 12.03 29.41
CA LEU A 5 12.43 12.22 28.52
C LEU A 5 11.17 12.60 29.29
N LYS A 6 10.91 12.00 30.46
CA LYS A 6 9.75 12.33 31.30
C LYS A 6 9.76 13.78 31.80
N HIS A 7 10.94 14.34 32.09
CA HIS A 7 11.07 15.74 32.51
C HIS A 7 10.60 16.73 31.44
N ARG A 8 10.62 16.34 30.15
CA ARG A 8 10.20 17.19 29.03
C ARG A 8 8.68 17.21 28.84
N ALA A 9 7.92 16.26 29.38
CA ALA A 9 6.49 16.16 29.11
C ALA A 9 5.67 17.40 29.53
N PRO A 10 5.90 18.04 30.69
CA PRO A 10 5.21 19.28 31.05
C PRO A 10 5.54 20.44 30.10
N GLU A 11 6.80 20.57 29.67
CA GLU A 11 7.25 21.59 28.73
C GLU A 11 6.61 21.40 27.34
N LEU A 12 6.55 20.16 26.85
CA LEU A 12 5.89 19.82 25.59
C LEU A 12 4.40 20.15 25.63
N ARG A 13 3.69 19.82 26.73
CA ARG A 13 2.27 20.18 26.87
C ARG A 13 2.04 21.70 26.88
N ALA A 14 2.88 22.45 27.61
CA ALA A 14 2.77 23.90 27.66
C ALA A 14 3.01 24.53 26.28
N ARG A 15 3.97 24.00 25.51
CA ARG A 15 4.25 24.40 24.13
C ARG A 15 3.08 24.08 23.21
N GLN A 16 2.55 22.87 23.26
CA GLN A 16 1.39 22.43 22.49
C GLN A 16 0.15 23.31 22.75
N THR A 17 -0.14 23.62 24.03
CA THR A 17 -1.25 24.53 24.40
C THR A 17 -1.02 25.93 23.82
N LYS A 18 0.17 26.50 24.00
CA LYS A 18 0.50 27.84 23.46
C LYS A 18 0.37 27.88 21.93
N ALA A 19 0.86 26.85 21.25
CA ALA A 19 0.78 26.77 19.79
C ALA A 19 -0.68 26.67 19.32
N ARG A 20 -1.51 25.88 19.99
CA ARG A 20 -2.94 25.78 19.71
C ARG A 20 -3.67 27.10 19.97
N ASP A 21 -3.39 27.77 21.09
CA ASP A 21 -4.03 29.05 21.40
C ASP A 21 -3.73 30.10 20.33
N ARG A 22 -2.48 30.16 19.84
CA ARG A 22 -2.11 31.03 18.72
C ARG A 22 -2.81 30.61 17.42
N LEU A 23 -2.91 29.32 17.13
CA LEU A 23 -3.64 28.82 15.97
C LEU A 23 -5.11 29.27 15.99
N LEU A 24 -5.79 29.15 17.12
CA LEU A 24 -7.17 29.62 17.30
C LEU A 24 -7.30 31.14 17.15
N GLN A 25 -6.29 31.91 17.56
CA GLN A 25 -6.26 33.37 17.32
C GLN A 25 -6.18 33.67 15.83
N ILE A 26 -5.28 33.00 15.09
CA ILE A 26 -5.14 33.17 13.64
C ILE A 26 -6.45 32.87 12.92
N LEU A 27 -7.14 31.78 13.28
CA LEU A 27 -8.45 31.42 12.71
C LEU A 27 -9.52 32.50 12.92
N ASN A 28 -9.36 33.38 13.92
CA ASN A 28 -10.25 34.53 14.16
C ASN A 28 -9.73 35.85 13.54
N GLU A 29 -8.46 35.90 13.15
CA GLU A 29 -7.80 37.04 12.49
C GLU A 29 -8.08 37.07 11.00
N VAL A 30 -8.30 35.91 10.36
CA VAL A 30 -8.58 35.79 8.91
C VAL A 30 -9.88 35.03 8.63
N ASP A 31 -10.31 35.01 7.37
CA ASP A 31 -11.34 34.08 6.91
C ASP A 31 -10.80 32.63 6.98
N SER A 32 -11.37 31.83 7.88
CA SER A 32 -10.94 30.45 8.12
C SER A 32 -11.16 29.53 6.92
N VAL A 33 -12.19 29.75 6.11
CA VAL A 33 -12.43 28.98 4.87
C VAL A 33 -11.31 29.29 3.89
N ALA A 34 -10.98 30.57 3.75
CA ALA A 34 -9.91 31.01 2.86
C ALA A 34 -8.53 30.52 3.34
N LEU A 35 -8.27 30.53 4.64
CA LEU A 35 -7.03 30.01 5.22
C LEU A 35 -6.88 28.51 4.96
N VAL A 36 -7.91 27.70 5.23
CA VAL A 36 -7.86 26.24 5.01
C VAL A 36 -7.67 25.92 3.53
N SER A 37 -8.42 26.58 2.65
CA SER A 37 -8.33 26.37 1.20
C SER A 37 -6.95 26.74 0.66
N ARG A 38 -6.39 27.87 1.10
CA ARG A 38 -5.03 28.28 0.75
C ARG A 38 -3.99 27.32 1.29
N ALA A 39 -4.11 26.93 2.56
CA ALA A 39 -3.21 25.98 3.20
C ALA A 39 -3.18 24.66 2.43
N SER A 40 -4.34 24.11 2.06
CA SER A 40 -4.44 22.90 1.25
C SER A 40 -3.60 23.00 -0.03
N MET A 41 -3.77 24.08 -0.79
CA MET A 41 -3.08 24.28 -2.07
C MET A 41 -1.59 24.59 -1.94
N THR A 42 -1.18 25.40 -0.96
CA THR A 42 0.22 25.77 -0.83
C THR A 42 1.05 24.70 -0.13
N TYR A 43 0.41 23.87 0.70
CA TYR A 43 1.11 22.89 1.55
C TYR A 43 1.13 21.48 0.96
N LEU A 44 0.06 21.07 0.27
CA LEU A 44 -0.06 19.72 -0.32
C LEU A 44 0.29 19.70 -1.82
N SER A 45 0.52 20.86 -2.45
CA SER A 45 0.99 20.91 -3.83
C SER A 45 2.45 20.46 -3.93
N PHE A 46 2.72 19.53 -4.83
CA PHE A 46 4.06 19.08 -5.19
C PHE A 46 4.20 18.92 -6.70
N ASP A 47 5.43 18.96 -7.21
CA ASP A 47 5.69 18.59 -8.61
C ASP A 47 5.79 17.06 -8.71
N PRO A 48 4.82 16.39 -9.36
CA PRO A 48 4.78 14.94 -9.44
C PRO A 48 5.98 14.35 -10.20
N ASN A 49 6.70 15.14 -10.99
CA ASN A 49 7.90 14.67 -11.71
C ASN A 49 9.14 14.63 -10.81
N THR A 50 9.18 15.39 -9.71
CA THR A 50 10.32 15.47 -8.78
C THR A 50 9.98 15.07 -7.36
N PHE A 51 8.71 14.80 -7.07
CA PHE A 51 8.24 14.45 -5.73
C PHE A 51 8.88 13.16 -5.23
N ARG A 52 9.31 13.20 -3.98
CA ARG A 52 9.73 12.07 -3.17
C ARG A 52 9.08 12.21 -1.82
N GLU A 53 8.37 11.18 -1.39
CA GLU A 53 7.65 11.21 -0.12
C GLU A 53 8.62 11.37 1.06
N SER A 54 9.79 10.71 0.98
CA SER A 54 10.86 10.80 1.99
C SER A 54 11.34 12.21 2.29
N ASP A 55 11.24 13.11 1.32
CA ASP A 55 11.78 14.47 1.37
C ASP A 55 10.72 15.49 1.84
N SER A 56 9.45 15.07 1.93
CA SER A 56 8.33 15.94 2.30
C SER A 56 8.07 15.89 3.81
N SER A 57 7.94 17.08 4.41
CA SER A 57 7.40 17.22 5.77
C SER A 57 5.92 17.59 5.80
N SER A 58 5.33 17.77 4.60
CA SER A 58 3.90 18.00 4.43
C SER A 58 3.13 16.71 4.65
N SER A 59 2.00 16.80 5.34
CA SER A 59 1.10 15.66 5.57
C SER A 59 -0.34 16.14 5.43
N PRO A 60 -1.20 15.38 4.75
CA PRO A 60 -2.63 15.72 4.65
C PRO A 60 -3.32 15.79 6.02
N ALA A 61 -2.86 15.03 7.01
CA ALA A 61 -3.37 15.07 8.38
C ALA A 61 -3.22 16.47 9.04
N HIS A 62 -2.21 17.25 8.64
CA HIS A 62 -2.06 18.63 9.13
C HIS A 62 -3.21 19.53 8.64
N ILE A 63 -3.61 19.39 7.37
CA ILE A 63 -4.69 20.19 6.78
C ILE A 63 -6.04 19.75 7.34
N GLU A 64 -6.25 18.46 7.53
CA GLU A 64 -7.45 17.95 8.20
C GLU A 64 -7.58 18.48 9.63
N TYR A 65 -6.49 18.48 10.42
CA TYR A 65 -6.52 19.03 11.78
C TYR A 65 -6.79 20.54 11.78
N LEU A 66 -6.20 21.29 10.83
CA LEU A 66 -6.45 22.71 10.66
C LEU A 66 -7.94 22.98 10.34
N ALA A 67 -8.51 22.22 9.39
CA ALA A 67 -9.92 22.29 9.05
C ALA A 67 -10.82 21.87 10.23
N LEU A 68 -10.41 20.88 11.03
CA LEU A 68 -11.13 20.44 12.22
C LEU A 68 -11.16 21.53 13.30
N GLN A 69 -10.06 22.26 13.52
CA GLN A 69 -10.07 23.41 14.44
C GLN A 69 -10.94 24.56 13.91
N ALA A 70 -10.91 24.82 12.60
CA ALA A 70 -11.77 25.83 11.97
C ALA A 70 -13.26 25.47 12.08
N LEU A 71 -13.60 24.18 11.96
CA LEU A 71 -14.94 23.65 12.18
C LEU A 71 -15.40 23.91 13.63
N GLY A 72 -14.55 23.62 14.62
CA GLY A 72 -14.84 23.89 16.04
C GLY A 72 -14.95 25.38 16.38
N ALA A 73 -14.25 26.25 15.64
CA ALA A 73 -14.34 27.70 15.76
C ALA A 73 -15.54 28.31 15.00
N ALA A 74 -16.37 27.49 14.35
CA ALA A 74 -17.52 27.90 13.54
C ALA A 74 -17.17 28.82 12.36
N TRP A 75 -16.05 28.54 11.67
CA TRP A 75 -15.63 29.21 10.44
C TRP A 75 -15.66 30.76 10.50
N PRO A 76 -14.91 31.41 11.41
CA PRO A 76 -14.86 32.86 11.49
C PRO A 76 -14.52 33.49 10.13
N ARG A 77 -15.22 34.59 9.80
CA ARG A 77 -15.02 35.35 8.56
C ARG A 77 -14.44 36.72 8.85
N ARG A 78 -13.55 37.16 7.96
CA ARG A 78 -12.93 38.48 7.99
C ARG A 78 -12.79 39.01 6.57
N ASP A 79 -13.27 40.22 6.34
CA ASP A 79 -13.08 40.93 5.09
C ASP A 79 -11.78 41.75 5.14
N ASN A 80 -11.20 42.02 3.96
CA ASN A 80 -10.16 43.03 3.74
C ASN A 80 -8.84 42.80 4.48
N ILE A 81 -8.22 41.64 4.28
CA ILE A 81 -6.82 41.40 4.67
C ILE A 81 -5.99 41.35 3.40
N GLU A 82 -4.83 42.00 3.43
CA GLU A 82 -3.93 41.99 2.27
C GLU A 82 -3.51 40.54 1.94
N PRO A 83 -3.42 40.16 0.65
CA PRO A 83 -3.12 38.78 0.26
C PRO A 83 -1.82 38.24 0.84
N GLU A 84 -0.80 39.10 0.94
CA GLU A 84 0.51 38.79 1.51
C GLU A 84 0.41 38.48 3.01
N GLU A 85 -0.24 39.35 3.79
CA GLU A 85 -0.48 39.16 5.23
C GLU A 85 -1.26 37.86 5.49
N SER A 86 -2.31 37.61 4.69
CA SER A 86 -3.08 36.37 4.80
C SER A 86 -2.24 35.13 4.48
N LEU A 87 -1.28 35.21 3.55
CA LEU A 87 -0.36 34.11 3.23
C LEU A 87 0.66 33.89 4.36
N GLU A 88 1.15 34.95 5.00
CA GLU A 88 2.01 34.86 6.18
C GLU A 88 1.31 34.14 7.33
N LEU A 89 0.07 34.54 7.65
CA LEU A 89 -0.74 33.91 8.69
C LEU A 89 -1.08 32.45 8.36
N THR A 90 -1.29 32.13 7.08
CA THR A 90 -1.47 30.74 6.63
C THR A 90 -0.20 29.91 6.89
N ASN A 91 0.97 30.44 6.58
CA ASN A 91 2.25 29.77 6.85
C ASN A 91 2.54 29.64 8.36
N GLU A 92 2.19 30.65 9.15
CA GLU A 92 2.29 30.59 10.62
C GLU A 92 1.39 29.48 11.17
N ALA A 93 0.12 29.42 10.75
CA ALA A 93 -0.82 28.37 11.14
C ALA A 93 -0.28 26.96 10.80
N LEU A 94 0.25 26.75 9.59
CA LEU A 94 0.87 25.50 9.19
C LEU A 94 2.08 25.12 10.06
N SER A 95 2.93 26.10 10.39
CA SER A 95 4.07 25.88 11.29
C SER A 95 3.62 25.45 12.69
N LEU A 96 2.58 26.10 13.24
CA LEU A 96 2.01 25.75 14.54
C LEU A 96 1.39 24.35 14.53
N VAL A 97 0.65 23.99 13.47
CA VAL A 97 0.08 22.64 13.32
C VAL A 97 1.19 21.58 13.33
N ARG A 98 2.29 21.79 12.59
CA ARG A 98 3.44 20.87 12.62
C ARG A 98 4.07 20.75 13.99
N GLU A 99 4.20 21.86 14.72
CA GLU A 99 4.71 21.88 16.10
C GLU A 99 3.81 21.05 17.03
N ILE A 100 2.49 21.23 16.93
CA ILE A 100 1.51 20.48 17.72
C ILE A 100 1.59 18.97 17.43
N PHE A 101 1.73 18.57 16.16
CA PHE A 101 1.89 17.16 15.78
C PHE A 101 3.19 16.55 16.29
N ASN A 102 4.31 17.26 16.17
CA ASN A 102 5.60 16.81 16.69
C ASN A 102 5.56 16.63 18.22
N ASP A 103 4.91 17.55 18.92
CA ASP A 103 4.71 17.47 20.37
C ASP A 103 3.81 16.31 20.77
N GLU A 104 2.71 16.11 20.04
CA GLU A 104 1.80 14.98 20.28
C GLU A 104 2.55 13.65 20.08
N HIS A 105 3.29 13.48 18.97
CA HIS A 105 4.06 12.26 18.72
C HIS A 105 5.05 11.96 19.86
N ALA A 106 5.77 12.99 20.34
CA ALA A 106 6.69 12.85 21.47
C ALA A 106 5.96 12.49 22.77
N LEU A 107 4.81 13.13 23.06
CA LEU A 107 4.00 12.85 24.24
C LEU A 107 3.42 11.44 24.23
N LEU A 108 3.01 10.93 23.06
CA LEU A 108 2.55 9.55 22.91
C LEU A 108 3.66 8.53 23.16
N SER A 109 4.85 8.80 22.63
CA SER A 109 6.02 7.95 22.84
C SER A 109 6.43 7.91 24.31
N ILE A 110 6.41 9.07 25.00
CA ILE A 110 6.65 9.14 26.45
C ILE A 110 5.55 8.36 27.21
N GLY A 111 4.29 8.53 26.83
CA GLY A 111 3.16 7.84 27.45
C GLY A 111 3.21 6.31 27.27
N LEU A 112 3.69 5.81 26.13
CA LEU A 112 3.96 4.39 25.91
C LEU A 112 5.01 3.89 26.90
N LEU A 113 6.16 4.57 26.98
CA LEU A 113 7.27 4.19 27.85
C LEU A 113 6.85 4.17 29.34
N ASP A 114 6.00 5.10 29.76
CA ASP A 114 5.42 5.11 31.10
C ASP A 114 4.53 3.91 31.37
N LYS A 115 3.60 3.61 30.45
CA LYS A 115 2.66 2.49 30.59
C LYS A 115 3.36 1.14 30.52
N ALA A 116 4.32 0.97 29.62
CA ALA A 116 5.10 -0.25 29.46
C ALA A 116 5.98 -0.50 30.68
N GLY A 117 6.62 0.55 31.23
CA GLY A 117 7.36 0.44 32.49
C GLY A 117 6.47 0.08 33.70
N ALA A 118 5.22 0.55 33.72
CA ALA A 118 4.26 0.22 34.76
C ALA A 118 3.58 -1.16 34.59
N ASN A 119 3.53 -1.68 33.36
CA ASN A 119 2.90 -2.97 33.02
C ASN A 119 3.82 -3.78 32.08
N PRO A 120 4.96 -4.31 32.57
CA PRO A 120 5.92 -5.03 31.73
C PRO A 120 5.28 -6.21 30.98
N ASP A 121 4.34 -6.91 31.62
CA ASP A 121 3.63 -8.06 31.03
C ASP A 121 2.73 -7.68 29.84
N LYS A 122 2.41 -6.40 29.66
CA LYS A 122 1.60 -5.88 28.55
C LYS A 122 2.41 -5.05 27.55
N SER A 123 3.74 -5.10 27.61
CA SER A 123 4.60 -4.25 26.78
C SER A 123 4.32 -4.41 25.28
N ASN A 124 4.14 -5.65 24.80
CA ASN A 124 3.86 -5.93 23.38
C ASN A 124 2.50 -5.37 22.94
N GLU A 125 1.44 -5.59 23.74
CA GLU A 125 0.10 -5.03 23.47
C GLU A 125 0.13 -3.49 23.43
N LEU A 126 0.89 -2.87 24.33
CA LEU A 126 1.04 -1.42 24.42
C LEU A 126 1.83 -0.84 23.24
N GLU A 127 2.92 -1.49 22.85
CA GLU A 127 3.71 -1.10 21.67
C GLU A 127 2.85 -1.17 20.41
N TYR A 128 2.04 -2.21 20.29
CA TYR A 128 1.14 -2.40 19.17
C TYR A 128 0.03 -1.34 19.11
N ALA A 129 -0.61 -1.07 20.24
CA ALA A 129 -1.59 0.01 20.36
C ALA A 129 -1.00 1.39 20.03
N HIS A 130 0.25 1.62 20.42
CA HIS A 130 0.95 2.85 20.09
C HIS A 130 1.21 2.98 18.59
N ARG A 131 1.66 1.91 17.91
CA ARG A 131 1.85 1.92 16.45
C ARG A 131 0.56 2.23 15.70
N ALA A 132 -0.54 1.58 16.05
CA ALA A 132 -1.85 1.87 15.45
C ALA A 132 -2.23 3.34 15.62
N ARG A 133 -1.98 3.92 16.81
CA ARG A 133 -2.23 5.33 17.07
C ARG A 133 -1.34 6.27 16.23
N LEU A 134 -0.06 5.95 16.07
CA LEU A 134 0.86 6.74 15.24
C LEU A 134 0.47 6.67 13.76
N GLN A 135 0.14 5.48 13.25
CA GLN A 135 -0.30 5.31 11.87
C GLN A 135 -1.58 6.11 11.60
N SER A 136 -2.56 6.02 12.51
CA SER A 136 -3.82 6.78 12.46
C SER A 136 -3.62 8.30 12.46
N LEU A 137 -2.55 8.79 13.10
CA LEU A 137 -2.19 10.21 13.12
C LEU A 137 -1.57 10.67 11.80
N SER A 138 -0.75 9.85 11.17
CA SER A 138 0.15 10.30 10.08
C SER A 138 -0.27 9.84 8.70
N VAL A 139 -0.87 8.66 8.58
CA VAL A 139 -1.10 7.99 7.30
C VAL A 139 -2.50 8.30 6.78
N ARG A 140 -2.57 8.57 5.48
CA ARG A 140 -3.76 8.88 4.69
C ARG A 140 -3.60 8.21 3.34
N SER A 141 -4.70 7.92 2.63
CA SER A 141 -4.69 7.19 1.36
C SER A 141 -4.27 5.74 1.57
N SER A 142 -5.21 4.91 2.02
CA SER A 142 -5.00 3.49 2.38
C SER A 142 -4.64 2.57 1.19
N GLY A 143 -4.55 3.14 -0.02
CA GLY A 143 -4.08 2.48 -1.23
C GLY A 143 -4.14 3.44 -2.42
N TYR A 144 -3.63 3.02 -3.58
CA TYR A 144 -3.72 3.82 -4.80
C TYR A 144 -5.18 4.08 -5.19
N ALA A 145 -5.49 5.34 -5.54
CA ALA A 145 -6.85 5.81 -5.82
C ALA A 145 -7.58 4.92 -6.84
N GLU A 146 -6.91 4.51 -7.92
CA GLU A 146 -7.49 3.62 -8.92
C GLU A 146 -7.87 2.24 -8.37
N CYS A 147 -7.08 1.66 -7.46
CA CYS A 147 -7.40 0.39 -6.79
C CYS A 147 -8.58 0.56 -5.84
N VAL A 148 -8.58 1.62 -5.04
CA VAL A 148 -9.67 1.94 -4.08
C VAL A 148 -10.99 2.14 -4.82
N ILE A 149 -10.98 2.92 -5.90
CA ILE A 149 -12.17 3.20 -6.71
C ILE A 149 -12.65 1.95 -7.42
N LYS A 150 -11.74 1.14 -7.97
CA LYS A 150 -12.10 -0.14 -8.59
C LYS A 150 -12.83 -1.05 -7.62
N VAL A 151 -12.29 -1.24 -6.41
CA VAL A 151 -12.94 -2.06 -5.37
C VAL A 151 -14.29 -1.46 -4.97
N PHE A 152 -14.37 -0.14 -4.79
CA PHE A 152 -15.62 0.56 -4.48
C PHE A 152 -16.68 0.30 -5.56
N THR A 153 -16.35 0.55 -6.83
CA THR A 153 -17.29 0.37 -7.95
C THR A 153 -17.73 -1.08 -8.06
N GLU A 154 -16.81 -2.06 -8.05
CA GLU A 154 -17.16 -3.48 -8.19
C GLU A 154 -18.05 -4.00 -7.03
N VAL A 155 -17.87 -3.47 -5.82
CA VAL A 155 -18.64 -3.86 -4.63
C VAL A 155 -20.06 -3.28 -4.62
N PHE A 156 -20.26 -2.07 -5.16
CA PHE A 156 -21.55 -1.37 -5.12
C PHE A 156 -22.35 -1.41 -6.44
N ASP A 157 -21.71 -1.68 -7.57
CA ASP A 157 -22.36 -1.69 -8.89
C ASP A 157 -23.68 -2.49 -8.95
N PRO A 158 -23.78 -3.70 -8.35
CA PRO A 158 -25.02 -4.48 -8.36
C PRO A 158 -26.20 -3.86 -7.61
N PHE A 159 -25.98 -2.75 -6.90
CA PHE A 159 -26.95 -2.08 -6.04
C PHE A 159 -27.28 -0.65 -6.48
N ASN A 160 -26.78 -0.19 -7.63
CA ASN A 160 -26.93 1.19 -8.09
C ASN A 160 -28.40 1.68 -8.06
N ARG A 161 -29.34 0.88 -8.58
CA ARG A 161 -30.77 1.25 -8.61
C ARG A 161 -31.37 1.37 -7.21
N GLU A 162 -31.05 0.42 -6.33
CA GLU A 162 -31.52 0.47 -4.96
C GLU A 162 -30.93 1.67 -4.21
N ILE A 163 -29.63 1.95 -4.38
CA ILE A 163 -28.92 3.09 -3.77
C ILE A 163 -29.51 4.42 -4.26
N GLU A 164 -29.71 4.57 -5.57
CA GLU A 164 -30.32 5.75 -6.16
C GLU A 164 -31.71 6.03 -5.59
N SER A 165 -32.53 4.97 -5.43
CA SER A 165 -33.88 5.12 -4.87
C SER A 165 -33.94 5.59 -3.42
N ILE A 166 -32.88 5.37 -2.62
CA ILE A 166 -32.84 5.73 -1.20
C ILE A 166 -31.97 6.94 -0.89
N LEU A 167 -30.95 7.25 -1.71
CA LEU A 167 -29.98 8.32 -1.46
C LEU A 167 -29.99 9.44 -2.51
N GLY A 168 -30.68 9.27 -3.65
CA GLY A 168 -30.74 10.30 -4.71
C GLY A 168 -29.54 10.32 -5.67
N PHE A 169 -28.60 9.40 -5.51
CA PHE A 169 -27.46 9.17 -6.41
C PHE A 169 -27.17 7.66 -6.48
N SER A 170 -26.58 7.21 -7.58
CA SER A 170 -26.03 5.85 -7.68
C SER A 170 -24.59 5.78 -7.14
N ALA A 171 -24.07 4.57 -6.89
CA ALA A 171 -22.68 4.42 -6.48
C ALA A 171 -21.70 4.77 -7.63
N ILE A 172 -22.12 4.59 -8.88
CA ILE A 172 -21.35 5.06 -10.05
C ILE A 172 -21.23 6.59 -10.02
N ASP A 173 -22.33 7.30 -9.73
CA ASP A 173 -22.30 8.77 -9.65
C ASP A 173 -21.30 9.23 -8.57
N VAL A 174 -21.32 8.58 -7.40
CA VAL A 174 -20.36 8.87 -6.31
C VAL A 174 -18.91 8.75 -6.79
N ALA A 175 -18.57 7.67 -7.51
CA ALA A 175 -17.22 7.47 -8.03
C ALA A 175 -16.84 8.54 -9.07
N ILE A 176 -17.74 8.84 -10.01
CA ILE A 176 -17.53 9.83 -11.07
C ILE A 176 -17.35 11.23 -10.47
N ILE A 177 -18.24 11.64 -9.55
CA ILE A 177 -18.16 12.95 -8.90
C ILE A 177 -16.85 13.08 -8.11
N ALA A 178 -16.50 12.09 -7.29
CA ALA A 178 -15.26 12.12 -6.51
C ALA A 178 -14.00 12.21 -7.40
N GLN A 179 -13.97 11.48 -8.52
CA GLN A 179 -12.88 11.57 -9.50
C GLN A 179 -12.83 12.90 -10.25
N ALA A 180 -13.96 13.59 -10.40
CA ALA A 180 -14.05 14.87 -11.08
C ALA A 180 -13.54 16.06 -10.25
N MET A 181 -13.58 15.98 -8.92
CA MET A 181 -13.24 17.11 -8.04
C MET A 181 -11.81 17.62 -8.26
N GLY A 182 -10.81 16.74 -8.24
CA GLY A 182 -9.40 17.11 -8.45
C GLY A 182 -9.14 17.77 -9.82
N PRO A 183 -9.53 17.14 -10.94
CA PRO A 183 -9.42 17.73 -12.27
C PRO A 183 -10.17 19.08 -12.43
N LEU A 184 -11.37 19.21 -11.86
CA LEU A 184 -12.11 20.47 -11.88
C LEU A 184 -11.33 21.57 -11.15
N LEU A 185 -10.82 21.30 -9.94
CA LEU A 185 -9.97 22.26 -9.22
C LEU A 185 -8.72 22.63 -10.04
N ASN A 186 -8.03 21.64 -10.62
CA ASN A 186 -6.84 21.88 -11.41
C ASN A 186 -7.13 22.79 -12.61
N SER A 187 -8.25 22.59 -13.31
CA SER A 187 -8.64 23.44 -14.44
C SER A 187 -8.85 24.90 -14.04
N ARG A 188 -9.48 25.15 -12.88
CA ARG A 188 -9.66 26.50 -12.33
C ARG A 188 -8.33 27.14 -11.95
N LEU A 189 -7.43 26.35 -11.36
CA LEU A 189 -6.10 26.80 -10.97
C LEU A 189 -5.26 27.18 -12.19
N GLU A 190 -5.22 26.33 -13.22
CA GLU A 190 -4.47 26.56 -14.46
C GLU A 190 -4.89 27.87 -15.14
N GLN A 191 -6.20 28.12 -15.24
CA GLN A 191 -6.72 29.36 -15.80
C GLN A 191 -6.22 30.59 -15.03
N ARG A 192 -6.25 30.55 -13.69
CA ARG A 192 -5.78 31.66 -12.85
C ARG A 192 -4.26 31.81 -12.89
N GLN A 193 -3.52 30.70 -12.92
CA GLN A 193 -2.07 30.71 -13.07
C GLN A 193 -1.64 31.41 -14.36
N ASP A 194 -2.29 31.13 -15.49
CA ASP A 194 -1.99 31.75 -16.77
C ASP A 194 -2.15 33.28 -16.76
N GLU A 195 -3.15 33.78 -16.04
CA GLU A 195 -3.42 35.22 -15.90
C GLU A 195 -2.36 35.89 -15.00
N ILE A 196 -2.10 35.30 -13.83
CA ILE A 196 -1.17 35.85 -12.84
C ILE A 196 0.29 35.74 -13.32
N GLN A 197 0.66 34.64 -14.00
CA GLN A 197 2.02 34.46 -14.52
C GLN A 197 2.39 35.56 -15.52
N LYS A 198 1.48 35.94 -16.44
CA LYS A 198 1.69 37.04 -17.38
C LYS A 198 1.94 38.37 -16.66
N LYS A 199 1.21 38.63 -15.58
CA LYS A 199 1.38 39.82 -14.75
C LYS A 199 2.76 39.85 -14.10
N TYR A 200 3.18 38.76 -13.47
CA TYR A 200 4.46 38.70 -12.76
C TYR A 200 5.67 38.68 -13.70
N ASP A 201 5.55 38.07 -14.89
CA ASP A 201 6.56 38.18 -15.94
C ASP A 201 6.75 39.64 -16.40
N ASP A 202 5.66 40.41 -16.47
CA ASP A 202 5.71 41.84 -16.78
C ASP A 202 6.33 42.67 -15.64
N ILE A 203 5.97 42.40 -14.39
CA ILE A 203 6.57 43.03 -13.21
C ILE A 203 8.07 42.74 -13.17
N GLU A 204 8.49 41.49 -13.35
CA GLU A 204 9.90 41.09 -13.36
C GLU A 204 10.69 41.84 -14.46
N ARG A 205 10.12 41.92 -15.68
CA ARG A 205 10.70 42.69 -16.80
C ARG A 205 10.82 44.18 -16.46
N LYS A 206 9.79 44.76 -15.83
CA LYS A 206 9.79 46.18 -15.41
C LYS A 206 10.82 46.47 -14.32
N ILE A 207 10.99 45.58 -13.33
CA ILE A 207 12.04 45.71 -12.29
C ILE A 207 13.44 45.64 -12.94
N LYS A 208 13.68 44.68 -13.83
CA LYS A 208 14.95 44.58 -14.59
C LYS A 208 15.25 45.86 -15.37
N ARG A 209 14.24 46.54 -15.93
CA ARG A 209 14.40 47.85 -16.61
C ARG A 209 14.71 48.97 -15.62
N ALA A 210 13.99 49.04 -14.50
CA ALA A 210 14.19 50.06 -13.47
C ALA A 210 15.60 49.99 -12.86
N ARG A 211 16.12 48.78 -12.60
CA ARG A 211 17.51 48.57 -12.12
C ARG A 211 18.58 49.02 -13.13
N ARG A 212 18.23 49.15 -14.41
CA ARG A 212 19.09 49.70 -15.48
C ARG A 212 18.87 51.21 -15.69
N GLY A 213 18.16 51.89 -14.78
CA GLY A 213 17.87 53.32 -14.86
C GLY A 213 16.78 53.72 -15.86
N LYS A 214 16.00 52.75 -16.39
CA LYS A 214 14.91 53.04 -17.34
C LYS A 214 13.58 53.16 -16.60
N THR A 215 12.85 54.26 -16.80
CA THR A 215 11.50 54.46 -16.27
C THR A 215 10.45 53.70 -17.08
N THR A 216 9.42 53.18 -16.40
CA THR A 216 8.23 52.62 -17.04
C THR A 216 7.01 53.40 -16.53
N PRO A 217 6.18 53.99 -17.41
CA PRO A 217 4.99 54.73 -16.99
C PRO A 217 4.07 53.88 -16.11
N GLY A 218 3.59 54.44 -14.99
CA GLY A 218 2.68 53.77 -14.07
C GLY A 218 3.29 52.66 -13.21
N PHE A 219 4.62 52.47 -13.25
CA PHE A 219 5.31 51.47 -12.44
C PHE A 219 6.49 52.09 -11.69
N SER A 220 6.40 52.12 -10.36
CA SER A 220 7.48 52.59 -9.49
C SER A 220 7.78 51.52 -8.44
N PRO A 221 8.82 50.67 -8.64
CA PRO A 221 9.19 49.65 -7.68
C PRO A 221 9.76 50.30 -6.40
N SER A 222 9.63 49.61 -5.26
CA SER A 222 10.13 50.14 -3.99
C SER A 222 11.67 50.27 -4.01
N PRO A 223 12.23 51.23 -3.26
CA PRO A 223 13.67 51.36 -3.11
C PRO A 223 14.34 50.08 -2.58
N GLU A 224 13.67 49.33 -1.69
CA GLU A 224 14.22 48.07 -1.16
C GLU A 224 14.43 47.04 -2.29
N LEU A 225 13.46 46.90 -3.21
CA LEU A 225 13.56 45.94 -4.32
C LEU A 225 14.66 46.32 -5.34
N LEU A 226 14.91 47.62 -5.53
CA LEU A 226 15.97 48.07 -6.42
C LEU A 226 17.37 47.81 -5.85
N GLN A 227 17.51 47.90 -4.52
CA GLN A 227 18.77 47.71 -3.81
C GLN A 227 19.05 46.24 -3.44
N ALA A 228 18.02 45.40 -3.34
CA ALA A 228 18.15 43.98 -3.00
C ALA A 228 18.89 43.15 -4.07
N SER A 229 19.53 42.06 -3.65
CA SER A 229 20.11 41.08 -4.58
C SER A 229 19.03 40.45 -5.48
N TRP A 230 19.40 40.02 -6.68
CA TRP A 230 18.45 39.40 -7.61
C TRP A 230 17.71 38.18 -7.01
N PRO A 231 18.36 37.25 -6.29
CA PRO A 231 17.67 36.16 -5.61
C PRO A 231 16.62 36.62 -4.60
N LYS A 232 16.88 37.71 -3.85
CA LYS A 232 15.89 38.29 -2.92
C LYS A 232 14.69 38.88 -3.65
N VAL A 233 14.92 39.56 -4.78
CA VAL A 233 13.83 40.06 -5.63
C VAL A 233 13.00 38.91 -6.18
N GLN A 234 13.63 37.83 -6.65
CA GLN A 234 12.91 36.64 -7.12
C GLN A 234 12.09 35.98 -6.01
N ALA A 235 12.64 35.88 -4.80
CA ALA A 235 11.91 35.36 -3.65
C ALA A 235 10.68 36.22 -3.32
N HIS A 236 10.82 37.54 -3.31
CA HIS A 236 9.69 38.46 -3.11
C HIS A 236 8.63 38.32 -4.21
N LEU A 237 9.04 38.31 -5.50
CA LEU A 237 8.10 38.13 -6.61
C LEU A 237 7.37 36.79 -6.53
N ARG A 238 8.06 35.70 -6.16
CA ARG A 238 7.43 34.39 -5.95
C ARG A 238 6.44 34.43 -4.79
N PHE A 239 6.79 35.08 -3.69
CA PHE A 239 5.90 35.22 -2.54
C PHE A 239 4.63 35.99 -2.90
N SER A 240 4.77 37.16 -3.52
CA SER A 240 3.63 37.96 -3.97
C SER A 240 2.80 37.24 -5.04
N TYR A 241 3.45 36.50 -5.96
CA TYR A 241 2.77 35.67 -6.96
C TYR A 241 1.85 34.64 -6.29
N VAL A 242 2.36 33.90 -5.31
CA VAL A 242 1.56 32.91 -4.56
C VAL A 242 0.45 33.59 -3.76
N ALA A 243 0.75 34.74 -3.12
CA ALA A 243 -0.24 35.50 -2.37
C ALA A 243 -1.42 35.95 -3.25
N GLU A 244 -1.14 36.47 -4.44
CA GLU A 244 -2.17 36.91 -5.38
C GLU A 244 -2.94 35.74 -6.02
N LEU A 245 -2.22 34.67 -6.38
CA LEU A 245 -2.81 33.45 -6.92
C LEU A 245 -3.88 32.88 -5.98
N PHE A 246 -3.65 32.95 -4.67
CA PHE A 246 -4.58 32.47 -3.64
C PHE A 246 -5.23 33.58 -2.81
N ALA A 247 -5.41 34.78 -3.39
CA ALA A 247 -6.08 35.90 -2.71
C ALA A 247 -7.58 35.63 -2.48
N HIS A 248 -8.24 34.93 -3.41
CA HIS A 248 -9.65 34.54 -3.33
C HIS A 248 -9.79 33.02 -3.49
N PRO A 249 -9.27 32.24 -2.53
CA PRO A 249 -9.16 30.79 -2.70
C PRO A 249 -10.53 30.11 -2.75
N CYS A 250 -11.56 30.66 -2.12
CA CYS A 250 -12.92 30.09 -2.16
C CYS A 250 -13.50 30.02 -3.58
N GLU A 251 -13.20 30.99 -4.46
CA GLU A 251 -13.63 30.97 -5.87
C GLU A 251 -13.02 29.81 -6.66
N LEU A 252 -11.86 29.31 -6.23
CA LEU A 252 -11.18 28.17 -6.84
C LEU A 252 -11.66 26.86 -6.21
N PHE A 253 -11.78 26.86 -4.88
CA PHE A 253 -11.84 25.66 -4.05
C PHE A 253 -13.25 25.22 -3.67
N ALA A 254 -14.23 26.12 -3.74
CA ALA A 254 -15.62 25.78 -3.45
C ALA A 254 -16.23 25.05 -4.65
N TYR A 255 -16.84 23.90 -4.38
CA TYR A 255 -17.64 23.13 -5.33
C TYR A 255 -19.11 23.48 -5.15
N THR A 256 -19.80 23.71 -6.25
CA THR A 256 -21.27 23.75 -6.29
C THR A 256 -21.81 22.51 -7.00
N PRO A 257 -23.06 22.10 -6.73
CA PRO A 257 -23.71 21.03 -7.50
C PRO A 257 -23.70 21.30 -9.01
N GLU A 258 -23.89 22.54 -9.43
CA GLU A 258 -23.90 22.99 -10.82
C GLU A 258 -22.53 22.81 -11.49
N ASP A 259 -21.46 23.26 -10.83
CA ASP A 259 -20.10 23.13 -11.37
C ASP A 259 -19.71 21.67 -11.57
N LEU A 260 -20.04 20.82 -10.60
CA LEU A 260 -19.77 19.38 -10.69
C LEU A 260 -20.61 18.74 -11.79
N SER A 261 -21.90 19.09 -11.86
CA SER A 261 -22.81 18.60 -12.91
C SER A 261 -22.30 18.95 -14.31
N GLU A 262 -21.88 20.19 -14.52
CA GLU A 262 -21.33 20.65 -15.81
C GLU A 262 -20.04 19.90 -16.16
N TYR A 263 -19.15 19.69 -15.20
CA TYR A 263 -17.86 19.05 -15.45
C TYR A 263 -17.96 17.54 -15.70
N CYS A 264 -18.77 16.80 -14.92
CA CYS A 264 -18.81 15.34 -14.97
C CYS A 264 -20.07 14.77 -15.64
N SER A 265 -20.98 15.62 -16.11
CA SER A 265 -22.24 15.22 -16.79
C SER A 265 -23.17 14.33 -15.94
N ILE A 266 -23.13 14.52 -14.62
CA ILE A 266 -24.08 13.93 -13.66
C ILE A 266 -25.16 14.96 -13.32
N SER A 267 -26.38 14.55 -12.97
CA SER A 267 -27.47 15.46 -12.59
C SER A 267 -27.10 16.33 -11.39
N VAL A 268 -27.53 17.59 -11.42
CA VAL A 268 -27.34 18.56 -10.33
C VAL A 268 -27.87 18.00 -9.01
N GLU A 269 -29.03 17.33 -9.03
CA GLU A 269 -29.64 16.71 -7.85
C GLU A 269 -28.77 15.60 -7.24
N SER A 270 -28.08 14.82 -8.07
CA SER A 270 -27.20 13.75 -7.60
C SER A 270 -25.87 14.30 -7.08
N CYS A 271 -25.34 15.36 -7.71
CA CYS A 271 -24.19 16.11 -7.19
C CYS A 271 -24.51 16.74 -5.82
N GLU A 272 -25.66 17.38 -5.67
CA GLU A 272 -26.12 17.96 -4.40
C GLU A 272 -26.28 16.88 -3.32
N ALA A 273 -26.96 15.77 -3.65
CA ALA A 273 -27.14 14.67 -2.72
C ALA A 273 -25.80 14.04 -2.29
N PHE A 274 -24.83 13.91 -3.19
CA PHE A 274 -23.47 13.47 -2.86
C PHE A 274 -22.78 14.45 -1.88
N LEU A 275 -22.77 15.74 -2.20
CA LEU A 275 -22.11 16.75 -1.36
C LEU A 275 -22.70 16.76 0.06
N ILE A 276 -24.02 16.70 0.19
CA ILE A 276 -24.71 16.61 1.49
C ILE A 276 -24.33 15.31 2.20
N ALA A 277 -24.41 14.17 1.52
CA ALA A 277 -24.19 12.86 2.13
C ALA A 277 -22.77 12.68 2.68
N PHE A 278 -21.77 13.32 2.07
CA PHE A 278 -20.37 13.26 2.46
C PHE A 278 -19.89 14.47 3.28
N SER A 279 -20.80 15.39 3.64
CA SER A 279 -20.49 16.55 4.47
C SER A 279 -20.34 16.20 5.95
N CYS A 280 -19.35 16.82 6.58
CA CYS A 280 -19.13 16.83 8.02
C CYS A 280 -19.89 18.00 8.64
N GLU A 281 -20.68 17.70 9.65
CA GLU A 281 -21.48 18.69 10.35
C GLU A 281 -20.65 19.37 11.46
N PRO A 282 -20.79 20.69 11.70
CA PRO A 282 -20.10 21.37 12.80
C PRO A 282 -20.34 20.72 14.16
N SER A 283 -21.50 20.09 14.36
CA SER A 283 -21.87 19.38 15.59
C SER A 283 -21.03 18.11 15.86
N GLU A 284 -20.29 17.60 14.86
CA GLU A 284 -19.40 16.46 15.04
C GLU A 284 -18.08 16.86 15.73
N PHE A 285 -17.76 18.17 15.79
CA PHE A 285 -16.61 18.63 16.55
C PHE A 285 -16.84 18.46 18.06
N ASN A 286 -15.88 17.82 18.74
CA ASN A 286 -15.90 17.62 20.18
C ASN A 286 -14.55 18.06 20.76
N GLU A 287 -14.55 19.15 21.54
CA GLU A 287 -13.35 19.75 22.13
C GLU A 287 -12.51 18.74 22.92
N LEU A 288 -13.14 17.81 23.66
CA LEU A 288 -12.42 16.80 24.46
C LEU A 288 -11.61 15.83 23.60
N HIS A 289 -12.08 15.54 22.39
CA HIS A 289 -11.48 14.55 21.50
C HIS A 289 -10.67 15.17 20.36
N HIS A 290 -10.99 16.40 19.97
CA HIS A 290 -10.49 17.02 18.74
C HIS A 290 -9.63 18.26 19.02
N ALA A 291 -9.45 18.68 20.28
CA ALA A 291 -8.54 19.78 20.59
C ALA A 291 -7.09 19.52 20.16
N LEU A 292 -6.64 18.26 20.26
CA LEU A 292 -5.30 17.83 19.86
C LEU A 292 -5.38 16.87 18.67
N PRO A 293 -4.29 16.71 17.90
CA PRO A 293 -4.23 15.74 16.83
C PRO A 293 -4.60 14.34 17.33
N GLY A 294 -5.50 13.71 16.60
CA GLY A 294 -5.95 12.35 16.82
C GLY A 294 -6.40 11.77 15.50
N GLY A 295 -6.21 10.47 15.29
CA GLY A 295 -6.76 9.82 14.11
C GLY A 295 -8.24 9.47 14.28
N ALA A 296 -8.88 9.07 13.18
CA ALA A 296 -10.31 8.76 13.12
C ALA A 296 -11.21 9.87 13.71
N HIS A 297 -10.95 11.12 13.32
CA HIS A 297 -11.81 12.28 13.59
C HIS A 297 -12.88 12.43 12.48
N PRO A 298 -13.92 13.26 12.66
CA PRO A 298 -15.05 13.35 11.72
C PRO A 298 -14.66 13.55 10.25
N LEU A 299 -13.67 14.42 9.98
CA LEU A 299 -13.21 14.68 8.60
C LEU A 299 -12.51 13.48 7.91
N THR A 300 -12.14 12.42 8.65
CA THR A 300 -11.65 11.17 8.04
C THR A 300 -12.77 10.24 7.58
N GLU A 301 -14.03 10.52 7.97
CA GLU A 301 -15.21 9.74 7.59
C GLU A 301 -16.14 10.55 6.66
N SER A 302 -16.23 11.86 6.87
CA SER A 302 -17.00 12.82 6.09
C SER A 302 -16.06 13.97 5.65
N PRO A 303 -15.41 13.89 4.48
CA PRO A 303 -14.29 14.80 4.16
C PRO A 303 -14.75 16.15 3.60
N ILE A 304 -16.04 16.33 3.34
CA ILE A 304 -16.59 17.55 2.73
C ILE A 304 -17.07 18.48 3.84
N ILE A 305 -16.92 19.79 3.65
CA ILE A 305 -17.45 20.81 4.56
C ILE A 305 -18.31 21.76 3.76
N GLN A 306 -19.54 21.98 4.22
CA GLN A 306 -20.40 23.02 3.66
C GLN A 306 -19.97 24.40 4.16
N VAL A 307 -19.88 25.34 3.23
CA VAL A 307 -19.58 26.76 3.45
C VAL A 307 -20.60 27.62 2.69
N ASN A 308 -20.62 28.95 2.87
CA ASN A 308 -21.62 29.78 2.21
C ASN A 308 -21.46 29.79 0.68
N GLU A 309 -20.23 29.64 0.19
CA GLU A 309 -19.87 29.63 -1.22
C GLU A 309 -20.13 28.27 -1.90
N GLY A 310 -20.53 27.23 -1.16
CA GLY A 310 -20.70 25.87 -1.65
C GLY A 310 -20.07 24.85 -0.69
N TYR A 311 -19.20 23.99 -1.20
CA TYR A 311 -18.57 22.93 -0.44
C TYR A 311 -17.06 22.92 -0.64
N ILE A 312 -16.28 22.74 0.41
CA ILE A 312 -14.83 22.55 0.30
C ILE A 312 -14.45 21.13 0.69
N VAL A 313 -13.36 20.63 0.10
CA VAL A 313 -12.72 19.38 0.50
C VAL A 313 -11.29 19.72 0.92
N PRO A 314 -11.01 19.88 2.22
CA PRO A 314 -9.70 20.35 2.68
C PRO A 314 -8.54 19.49 2.16
N VAL A 315 -8.77 18.19 2.01
CA VAL A 315 -7.80 17.24 1.46
C VAL A 315 -8.49 16.41 0.38
N ILE A 316 -8.31 16.79 -0.87
CA ILE A 316 -8.97 16.11 -1.99
C ILE A 316 -8.49 14.66 -2.12
N GLY A 317 -7.20 14.39 -1.88
CA GLY A 317 -6.63 13.05 -2.01
C GLY A 317 -7.25 11.99 -1.09
N THR A 318 -7.85 12.38 0.03
CA THR A 318 -8.44 11.45 1.00
C THR A 318 -9.90 11.12 0.72
N ILE A 319 -10.53 11.77 -0.27
CA ILE A 319 -11.95 11.53 -0.55
C ILE A 319 -12.23 10.06 -0.89
N HIS A 320 -11.31 9.41 -1.61
CA HIS A 320 -11.44 8.03 -2.06
C HIS A 320 -11.53 7.03 -0.89
N ASP A 321 -10.79 7.26 0.18
CA ASP A 321 -10.82 6.40 1.38
C ASP A 321 -12.18 6.43 2.08
N THR A 322 -12.91 7.54 1.96
CA THR A 322 -14.18 7.73 2.67
C THR A 322 -15.38 7.17 1.92
N LEU A 323 -15.27 6.95 0.60
CA LEU A 323 -16.39 6.54 -0.27
C LEU A 323 -17.09 5.27 0.23
N ARG A 324 -16.35 4.16 0.41
CA ARG A 324 -16.94 2.89 0.86
C ARG A 324 -17.46 2.99 2.30
N PRO A 325 -16.65 3.38 3.31
CA PRO A 325 -17.12 3.49 4.69
C PRO A 325 -18.40 4.32 4.82
N ARG A 326 -18.45 5.49 4.17
CA ARG A 326 -19.58 6.40 4.25
C ARG A 326 -20.81 5.85 3.55
N LEU A 327 -20.67 5.32 2.34
CA LEU A 327 -21.80 4.73 1.62
C LEU A 327 -22.38 3.51 2.37
N GLU A 328 -21.52 2.69 2.99
CA GLU A 328 -21.97 1.61 3.86
C GLU A 328 -22.79 2.11 5.05
N ASP A 329 -22.35 3.18 5.70
CA ASP A 329 -23.05 3.77 6.84
C ASP A 329 -24.41 4.35 6.42
N LEU A 330 -24.48 5.02 5.26
CA LEU A 330 -25.72 5.52 4.67
C LEU A 330 -26.69 4.39 4.33
N ILE A 331 -26.24 3.32 3.65
CA ILE A 331 -27.08 2.17 3.32
C ILE A 331 -27.60 1.49 4.58
N ARG A 332 -26.73 1.28 5.59
CA ARG A 332 -27.10 0.66 6.86
C ARG A 332 -28.21 1.44 7.57
N ASN A 333 -28.12 2.77 7.56
CA ASN A 333 -29.06 3.64 8.25
C ASN A 333 -30.38 3.83 7.47
N SER A 334 -30.32 3.82 6.13
CA SER A 334 -31.49 4.07 5.27
C SER A 334 -32.27 2.81 4.91
N SER A 335 -31.64 1.65 4.78
CA SER A 335 -32.31 0.41 4.37
C SER A 335 -31.64 -0.86 4.94
N PRO A 336 -32.15 -1.40 6.06
CA PRO A 336 -31.64 -2.64 6.65
C PRO A 336 -31.68 -3.84 5.68
N LYS A 337 -32.70 -3.90 4.82
CA LYS A 337 -32.83 -4.96 3.80
C LYS A 337 -31.74 -4.88 2.74
N LEU A 338 -31.44 -3.68 2.25
CA LEU A 338 -30.35 -3.48 1.28
C LEU A 338 -29.00 -3.76 1.94
N TRP A 339 -28.82 -3.33 3.19
CA TRP A 339 -27.63 -3.61 3.98
C TRP A 339 -27.33 -5.11 4.12
N GLU A 340 -28.33 -5.94 4.45
CA GLU A 340 -28.14 -7.40 4.52
C GLU A 340 -27.79 -8.03 3.16
N LYS A 341 -28.42 -7.55 2.08
CA LYS A 341 -28.13 -7.99 0.70
C LYS A 341 -26.68 -7.63 0.32
N TYR A 342 -26.28 -6.40 0.64
CA TYR A 342 -24.93 -5.86 0.44
C TYR A 342 -23.89 -6.66 1.22
N LEU A 343 -24.08 -6.88 2.53
CA LEU A 343 -23.14 -7.62 3.38
C LEU A 343 -22.83 -9.02 2.81
N ARG A 344 -23.87 -9.73 2.36
CA ARG A 344 -23.71 -11.06 1.76
C ARG A 344 -22.96 -11.01 0.44
N PHE A 345 -23.25 -10.02 -0.40
CA PHE A 345 -22.55 -9.85 -1.68
C PHE A 345 -21.09 -9.48 -1.47
N ARG A 346 -20.81 -8.53 -0.58
CA ARG A 346 -19.46 -8.05 -0.27
C ARG A 346 -18.51 -9.15 0.19
N GLY A 347 -18.99 -10.09 1.02
CA GLY A 347 -18.23 -11.28 1.40
C GLY A 347 -17.86 -12.14 0.20
N LYS A 348 -18.86 -12.53 -0.60
CA LYS A 348 -18.67 -13.33 -1.82
C LYS A 348 -17.78 -12.64 -2.86
N TYR A 349 -17.91 -11.33 -2.99
CA TYR A 349 -17.07 -10.52 -3.86
C TYR A 349 -15.61 -10.64 -3.45
N LEU A 350 -15.30 -10.46 -2.16
CA LEU A 350 -13.93 -10.57 -1.64
C LEU A 350 -13.34 -11.97 -1.92
N GLU A 351 -14.10 -13.03 -1.64
CA GLU A 351 -13.70 -14.42 -1.92
C GLU A 351 -13.41 -14.62 -3.42
N SER A 352 -14.36 -14.23 -4.26
CA SER A 352 -14.27 -14.39 -5.71
C SER A 352 -13.09 -13.61 -6.29
N LYS A 353 -12.93 -12.35 -5.87
CA LYS A 353 -11.91 -11.45 -6.39
C LYS A 353 -10.52 -11.87 -5.95
N SER A 354 -10.35 -12.30 -4.71
CA SER A 354 -9.05 -12.76 -4.19
C SER A 354 -8.56 -13.99 -4.97
N VAL A 355 -9.45 -14.97 -5.18
CA VAL A 355 -9.14 -16.16 -5.97
C VAL A 355 -8.88 -15.80 -7.44
N GLU A 356 -9.68 -14.92 -8.04
CA GLU A 356 -9.47 -14.44 -9.41
C GLU A 356 -8.08 -13.81 -9.59
N LEU A 357 -7.70 -12.90 -8.70
CA LEU A 357 -6.42 -12.18 -8.75
C LEU A 357 -5.23 -13.15 -8.65
N LEU A 358 -5.23 -14.02 -7.65
CA LEU A 358 -4.17 -15.02 -7.48
C LEU A 358 -4.09 -16.02 -8.64
N SER A 359 -5.25 -16.45 -9.15
CA SER A 359 -5.30 -17.41 -10.27
C SER A 359 -4.77 -16.80 -11.56
N LYS A 360 -5.04 -15.51 -11.81
CA LYS A 360 -4.52 -14.77 -12.97
C LYS A 360 -3.02 -14.52 -12.86
N ALA A 361 -2.52 -14.28 -11.65
CA ALA A 361 -1.10 -14.00 -11.41
C ALA A 361 -0.22 -15.25 -11.60
N LEU A 362 -0.79 -16.45 -11.45
CA LEU A 362 -0.04 -17.70 -11.44
C LEU A 362 -0.31 -18.54 -12.71
N PRO A 363 0.71 -18.91 -13.49
CA PRO A 363 0.55 -19.72 -14.68
C PRO A 363 -0.03 -21.11 -14.39
N GLY A 364 -1.02 -21.50 -15.19
CA GLY A 364 -1.53 -22.87 -15.20
C GLY A 364 -2.27 -23.32 -13.95
N THR A 365 -2.85 -22.37 -13.23
CA THR A 365 -3.57 -22.63 -12.00
C THR A 365 -4.83 -23.48 -12.19
N GLN A 366 -5.14 -24.24 -11.14
CA GLN A 366 -6.47 -24.69 -10.83
C GLN A 366 -6.94 -23.93 -9.60
N SER A 367 -8.20 -23.50 -9.60
CA SER A 367 -8.74 -22.63 -8.57
C SER A 367 -10.15 -23.03 -8.16
N TRP A 368 -10.43 -22.97 -6.87
CA TRP A 368 -11.72 -23.31 -6.28
C TRP A 368 -12.11 -22.28 -5.22
N GLN A 369 -13.41 -22.15 -4.97
CA GLN A 369 -14.00 -21.20 -4.02
C GLN A 369 -15.05 -21.89 -3.15
N GLY A 370 -15.20 -21.46 -1.90
CA GLY A 370 -16.24 -21.93 -0.98
C GLY A 370 -16.24 -23.45 -0.77
N ILE A 371 -15.07 -24.01 -0.50
CA ILE A 371 -14.87 -25.47 -0.39
C ILE A 371 -15.24 -25.90 1.03
N LYS A 372 -16.36 -26.59 1.16
CA LYS A 372 -16.79 -27.16 2.44
C LYS A 372 -16.04 -28.46 2.72
N TRP A 373 -15.59 -28.62 3.95
CA TRP A 373 -14.90 -29.82 4.39
C TRP A 373 -15.31 -30.18 5.82
N GLN A 374 -15.25 -31.47 6.14
CA GLN A 374 -15.67 -31.99 7.44
C GLN A 374 -14.74 -33.09 7.92
N SER A 375 -14.38 -33.04 9.20
CA SER A 375 -13.75 -34.12 9.94
C SER A 375 -14.67 -34.60 11.08
N PRO A 376 -14.31 -35.66 11.81
CA PRO A 376 -15.04 -36.05 13.03
C PRO A 376 -15.07 -34.96 14.11
N THR A 377 -14.09 -34.06 14.12
CA THR A 377 -13.85 -33.05 15.17
C THR A 377 -14.18 -31.62 14.75
N ALA A 378 -14.28 -31.34 13.44
CA ALA A 378 -14.51 -29.99 12.91
C ALA A 378 -15.31 -30.01 11.60
N ASN A 379 -16.01 -28.91 11.32
CA ASN A 379 -16.64 -28.62 10.04
C ASN A 379 -16.41 -27.15 9.73
N SER A 380 -15.88 -26.85 8.55
CA SER A 380 -15.52 -25.50 8.15
C SER A 380 -15.57 -25.34 6.62
N GLU A 381 -15.27 -24.13 6.18
CA GLU A 381 -15.18 -23.76 4.78
C GLU A 381 -13.79 -23.16 4.51
N LEU A 382 -13.22 -23.51 3.37
CA LEU A 382 -12.06 -22.86 2.79
C LEU A 382 -12.54 -21.92 1.69
N ASP A 383 -12.42 -20.61 1.94
CA ASP A 383 -12.94 -19.57 1.04
C ASP A 383 -12.33 -19.66 -0.36
N GLY A 384 -11.03 -19.97 -0.45
CA GLY A 384 -10.34 -20.15 -1.73
C GLY A 384 -9.15 -21.11 -1.69
N LEU A 385 -8.91 -21.79 -2.81
CA LEU A 385 -7.75 -22.64 -3.05
C LEU A 385 -7.23 -22.36 -4.44
N VAL A 386 -5.96 -21.99 -4.58
CA VAL A 386 -5.31 -21.77 -5.88
C VAL A 386 -4.01 -22.57 -5.91
N GLY A 387 -3.89 -23.50 -6.85
CA GLY A 387 -2.73 -24.39 -6.96
C GLY A 387 -2.16 -24.44 -8.37
N THR A 388 -0.83 -24.54 -8.48
CA THR A 388 -0.11 -24.79 -9.74
C THR A 388 1.14 -25.62 -9.46
N ASP A 389 1.27 -26.76 -10.15
CA ASP A 389 2.41 -27.69 -10.00
C ASP A 389 2.73 -28.01 -8.53
N SER A 390 3.89 -27.55 -8.03
CA SER A 390 4.37 -27.83 -6.68
C SER A 390 3.96 -26.78 -5.63
N PHE A 391 3.09 -25.83 -6.00
CA PHE A 391 2.70 -24.68 -5.18
C PHE A 391 1.20 -24.55 -5.01
N THR A 392 0.77 -24.24 -3.79
CA THR A 392 -0.62 -23.95 -3.46
C THR A 392 -0.73 -22.81 -2.46
N ILE A 393 -1.74 -21.96 -2.66
CA ILE A 393 -2.16 -20.94 -1.70
C ILE A 393 -3.60 -21.21 -1.24
N ARG A 394 -3.77 -21.31 0.08
CA ARG A 394 -5.07 -21.40 0.76
C ARG A 394 -5.48 -20.01 1.20
N VAL A 395 -6.68 -19.59 0.84
CA VAL A 395 -7.17 -18.22 1.05
C VAL A 395 -8.34 -18.24 2.02
N GLN A 396 -8.28 -17.37 3.04
CA GLN A 396 -9.40 -17.01 3.89
C GLN A 396 -9.68 -15.52 3.73
N CYS A 397 -10.95 -15.13 3.69
CA CYS A 397 -11.38 -13.78 3.36
C CYS A 397 -12.17 -13.16 4.51
N LYS A 398 -11.90 -11.87 4.80
CA LYS A 398 -12.61 -11.13 5.85
C LYS A 398 -13.05 -9.76 5.37
N ALA A 399 -14.35 -9.64 5.13
CA ALA A 399 -14.97 -8.41 4.66
C ALA A 399 -15.45 -7.47 5.80
N GLY A 400 -15.05 -7.71 7.04
CA GLY A 400 -15.42 -6.86 8.18
C GLY A 400 -14.65 -5.52 8.17
N ARG A 401 -15.23 -4.49 8.81
CA ARG A 401 -14.55 -3.19 9.02
C ARG A 401 -13.89 -3.14 10.38
N LEU A 402 -12.74 -2.48 10.46
CA LEU A 402 -12.13 -2.07 11.72
C LEU A 402 -12.87 -0.85 12.27
N SER A 403 -13.17 -0.88 13.57
CA SER A 403 -13.84 0.25 14.21
C SER A 403 -12.90 1.46 14.39
N ALA A 404 -13.45 2.67 14.40
CA ALA A 404 -12.69 3.89 14.67
C ALA A 404 -11.88 3.83 16.00
N PRO A 405 -12.41 3.28 17.12
CA PRO A 405 -11.62 3.02 18.32
C PRO A 405 -10.39 2.12 18.09
N THR A 406 -10.52 1.07 17.26
CA THR A 406 -9.40 0.18 16.92
C THR A 406 -8.33 0.93 16.15
N ARG A 407 -8.73 1.73 15.16
CA ARG A 407 -7.81 2.62 14.42
C ARG A 407 -7.11 3.63 15.33
N ARG A 408 -7.73 4.06 16.43
CA ARG A 408 -7.12 4.96 17.43
C ARG A 408 -6.20 4.27 18.45
N GLY A 409 -6.01 2.95 18.36
CA GLY A 409 -5.16 2.21 19.28
C GLY A 409 -5.85 1.81 20.59
N ALA A 410 -7.19 1.72 20.65
CA ALA A 410 -7.89 1.25 21.84
C ALA A 410 -7.71 -0.27 22.01
N ILE A 411 -6.88 -0.69 22.97
CA ILE A 411 -6.43 -2.08 23.16
C ILE A 411 -7.58 -3.10 23.15
N ASP A 412 -8.62 -2.91 23.98
CA ASP A 412 -9.74 -3.86 24.08
C ASP A 412 -10.61 -3.92 22.82
N ARG A 413 -10.66 -2.84 22.04
CA ARG A 413 -11.35 -2.81 20.75
C ARG A 413 -10.51 -3.50 19.69
N MET A 414 -9.23 -3.17 19.67
CA MET A 414 -8.22 -3.77 18.80
C MET A 414 -8.17 -5.29 18.94
N ARG A 415 -8.08 -5.84 20.17
CA ARG A 415 -8.06 -7.29 20.40
C ARG A 415 -9.29 -7.98 19.83
N ARG A 416 -10.47 -7.37 19.96
CA ARG A 416 -11.73 -7.92 19.45
C ARG A 416 -11.80 -7.86 17.93
N ASP A 417 -11.50 -6.70 17.34
CA ASP A 417 -11.64 -6.49 15.90
C ASP A 417 -10.59 -7.29 15.12
N ILE A 418 -9.32 -7.30 15.59
CA ILE A 418 -8.27 -8.18 15.05
C ILE A 418 -8.64 -9.65 15.27
N GLY A 419 -9.17 -9.98 16.45
CA GLY A 419 -9.63 -11.33 16.75
C GLY A 419 -10.66 -11.83 15.72
N ALA A 420 -11.60 -10.95 15.36
CA ALA A 420 -12.64 -11.26 14.38
C ALA A 420 -12.13 -11.35 12.94
N LEU A 421 -11.12 -10.54 12.56
CA LEU A 421 -10.55 -10.54 11.21
C LEU A 421 -9.44 -11.60 11.10
N ILE A 422 -8.32 -11.41 11.79
CA ILE A 422 -7.10 -12.20 11.58
C ILE A 422 -7.14 -13.52 12.34
N GLN A 423 -7.40 -13.50 13.66
CA GLN A 423 -7.35 -14.72 14.48
C GLN A 423 -8.38 -15.76 14.03
N SER A 424 -9.61 -15.34 13.75
CA SER A 424 -10.65 -16.24 13.23
C SER A 424 -10.23 -16.91 11.92
N ALA A 425 -9.64 -16.16 10.97
CA ALA A 425 -9.17 -16.72 9.71
C ALA A 425 -7.99 -17.67 9.90
N ALA A 426 -7.01 -17.29 10.72
CA ALA A 426 -5.86 -18.13 11.06
C ALA A 426 -6.31 -19.45 11.71
N HIS A 427 -7.29 -19.40 12.60
CA HIS A 427 -7.85 -20.60 13.21
C HIS A 427 -8.56 -21.51 12.19
N GLN A 428 -9.20 -20.95 11.15
CA GLN A 428 -9.79 -21.78 10.08
C GLN A 428 -8.72 -22.54 9.27
N HIS A 429 -7.57 -21.91 9.00
CA HIS A 429 -6.41 -22.61 8.42
C HIS A 429 -5.86 -23.68 9.36
N GLU A 430 -5.80 -23.36 10.66
CA GLU A 430 -5.35 -24.25 11.72
C GLU A 430 -6.16 -25.56 11.74
N LEU A 431 -7.49 -25.42 11.80
CA LEU A 431 -8.43 -26.54 11.83
C LEU A 431 -8.25 -27.48 10.64
N LEU A 432 -8.10 -26.95 9.43
CA LEU A 432 -7.93 -27.76 8.22
C LEU A 432 -6.61 -28.54 8.26
N ALA A 433 -5.51 -27.89 8.66
CA ALA A 433 -4.22 -28.58 8.70
C ALA A 433 -4.18 -29.66 9.81
N THR A 434 -4.79 -29.44 10.98
CA THR A 434 -4.95 -30.52 11.98
C THR A 434 -5.80 -31.66 11.44
N ALA A 435 -6.93 -31.36 10.78
CA ALA A 435 -7.77 -32.40 10.20
C ALA A 435 -7.03 -33.24 9.15
N SER A 436 -6.11 -32.64 8.40
CA SER A 436 -5.31 -33.36 7.39
C SER A 436 -4.18 -34.23 7.95
N GLU A 437 -3.81 -34.06 9.23
CA GLU A 437 -2.88 -34.97 9.92
C GLU A 437 -3.58 -36.29 10.30
N GLU A 438 -4.89 -36.24 10.54
CA GLU A 438 -5.69 -37.37 11.03
C GLU A 438 -6.47 -38.09 9.92
N SER A 439 -6.65 -37.47 8.75
CA SER A 439 -7.51 -37.97 7.67
C SER A 439 -7.00 -37.51 6.31
N SER A 440 -7.24 -38.32 5.27
CA SER A 440 -6.93 -37.90 3.90
C SER A 440 -7.83 -36.74 3.46
N TYR A 441 -7.39 -35.89 2.53
CA TYR A 441 -8.24 -34.83 2.00
C TYR A 441 -9.52 -35.37 1.34
N ALA A 442 -9.46 -36.56 0.72
CA ALA A 442 -10.66 -37.21 0.19
C ALA A 442 -11.69 -37.51 1.30
N ASP A 443 -11.24 -38.02 2.45
CA ASP A 443 -12.11 -38.28 3.61
C ASP A 443 -12.69 -37.00 4.22
N LEU A 444 -11.97 -35.88 4.08
CA LEU A 444 -12.45 -34.56 4.49
C LEU A 444 -13.48 -33.95 3.53
N GLY A 445 -13.76 -34.59 2.40
CA GLY A 445 -14.75 -34.16 1.41
C GLY A 445 -14.18 -33.35 0.23
N PHE A 446 -12.85 -33.28 0.08
CA PHE A 446 -12.22 -32.67 -1.08
C PHE A 446 -12.26 -33.61 -2.29
N SER A 447 -12.46 -33.06 -3.49
CA SER A 447 -12.30 -33.79 -4.75
C SER A 447 -10.83 -34.15 -5.02
N ASP A 448 -10.58 -35.16 -5.87
CA ASP A 448 -9.22 -35.60 -6.21
C ASP A 448 -8.29 -34.45 -6.64
N SER A 449 -8.78 -33.51 -7.45
CA SER A 449 -7.98 -32.35 -7.89
C SER A 449 -7.69 -31.36 -6.76
N GLN A 450 -8.63 -31.18 -5.83
CA GLN A 450 -8.43 -30.33 -4.65
C GLN A 450 -7.46 -30.98 -3.66
N ALA A 451 -7.59 -32.30 -3.44
CA ALA A 451 -6.65 -33.07 -2.64
C ALA A 451 -5.23 -32.99 -3.20
N ALA A 452 -5.06 -33.20 -4.52
CA ALA A 452 -3.76 -33.07 -5.17
C ALA A 452 -3.14 -31.66 -5.02
N ALA A 453 -3.96 -30.60 -5.11
CA ALA A 453 -3.49 -29.24 -4.84
C ALA A 453 -3.10 -29.04 -3.36
N LEU A 454 -3.88 -29.57 -2.42
CA LEU A 454 -3.59 -29.51 -0.99
C LEU A 454 -2.40 -30.38 -0.57
N GLU A 455 -1.99 -31.34 -1.40
CA GLU A 455 -0.78 -32.14 -1.21
C GLU A 455 0.46 -31.48 -1.80
N ALA A 456 0.32 -30.35 -2.49
CA ALA A 456 1.44 -29.60 -3.04
C ALA A 456 2.47 -29.29 -1.92
N PRO A 457 3.76 -29.48 -2.19
CA PRO A 457 4.77 -29.40 -1.14
C PRO A 457 5.11 -27.97 -0.72
N ILE A 458 4.83 -26.95 -1.56
CA ILE A 458 4.88 -25.54 -1.18
C ILE A 458 3.47 -25.07 -0.87
N GLN A 459 3.22 -24.68 0.38
CA GLN A 459 1.91 -24.20 0.83
C GLN A 459 2.03 -22.83 1.49
N ILE A 460 1.20 -21.90 1.04
CA ILE A 460 1.03 -20.58 1.65
C ILE A 460 -0.39 -20.46 2.19
N GLU A 461 -0.51 -20.00 3.43
CA GLU A 461 -1.79 -19.57 4.00
C GLU A 461 -1.91 -18.06 3.79
N SER A 462 -3.06 -17.58 3.33
CA SER A 462 -3.33 -16.16 3.17
C SER A 462 -4.64 -15.75 3.83
N ILE A 463 -4.66 -14.51 4.33
CA ILE A 463 -5.85 -13.85 4.87
C ILE A 463 -6.01 -12.53 4.12
N VAL A 464 -7.03 -12.43 3.27
CA VAL A 464 -7.32 -11.22 2.51
C VAL A 464 -8.45 -10.46 3.18
N CYS A 465 -8.19 -9.19 3.52
CA CYS A 465 -9.15 -8.31 4.16
C CYS A 465 -9.70 -7.29 3.15
N LEU A 466 -11.00 -6.99 3.23
CA LEU A 466 -11.55 -5.89 2.41
C LEU A 466 -11.21 -4.52 2.98
N ASP A 467 -11.13 -4.43 4.31
CA ASP A 467 -10.71 -3.22 4.99
C ASP A 467 -9.19 -3.16 5.10
N ASP A 468 -8.66 -1.95 5.12
CA ASP A 468 -7.24 -1.71 5.29
C ASP A 468 -6.78 -2.22 6.67
N VAL A 469 -5.91 -3.23 6.65
CA VAL A 469 -5.30 -3.86 7.83
C VAL A 469 -3.79 -3.64 7.90
N THR A 470 -3.25 -2.61 7.23
CA THR A 470 -1.82 -2.38 7.02
C THR A 470 -0.98 -2.39 8.30
N VAL A 471 -1.45 -1.75 9.38
CA VAL A 471 -0.76 -1.76 10.69
C VAL A 471 -0.48 -3.20 11.18
N TRP A 472 -1.37 -4.12 10.80
CA TRP A 472 -1.46 -5.46 11.36
C TRP A 472 -0.96 -6.56 10.41
N SER A 473 -0.97 -6.33 9.11
CA SER A 473 -0.54 -7.29 8.10
C SER A 473 0.97 -7.56 8.14
N THR A 474 1.77 -6.51 8.28
CA THR A 474 3.23 -6.58 8.20
C THR A 474 3.92 -7.11 9.46
N LEU A 475 3.14 -7.32 10.53
CA LEU A 475 3.61 -7.68 11.87
C LEU A 475 2.86 -8.89 12.42
N THR A 476 2.44 -9.78 11.54
CA THR A 476 1.64 -10.94 11.93
C THR A 476 2.41 -11.82 12.94
N GLY A 477 3.76 -11.86 12.88
CA GLY A 477 4.60 -12.48 13.91
C GLY A 477 4.55 -11.82 15.29
N GLU A 478 4.25 -10.52 15.39
CA GLU A 478 3.99 -9.86 16.67
C GLU A 478 2.60 -10.23 17.22
N LEU A 479 1.62 -10.55 16.36
CA LEU A 479 0.31 -11.08 16.79
C LEU A 479 0.47 -12.44 17.51
N ALA A 480 1.44 -13.26 17.10
CA ALA A 480 1.78 -14.49 17.80
C ALA A 480 2.32 -14.20 19.21
N LYS A 481 3.18 -13.18 19.36
CA LYS A 481 3.75 -12.76 20.65
C LYS A 481 2.72 -12.24 21.66
N ILE A 482 1.55 -11.76 21.21
CA ILE A 482 0.42 -11.37 22.07
C ILE A 482 -0.66 -12.46 22.16
N GLY A 483 -0.39 -13.67 21.64
CA GLY A 483 -1.27 -14.84 21.74
C GLY A 483 -2.56 -14.72 20.92
N LEU A 484 -2.58 -13.89 19.87
CA LEU A 484 -3.72 -13.79 18.96
C LEU A 484 -3.69 -14.84 17.85
N ILE A 485 -2.51 -15.35 17.49
CA ILE A 485 -2.34 -16.48 16.57
C ILE A 485 -1.35 -17.47 17.15
N SER A 486 -1.38 -18.71 16.66
CA SER A 486 -0.45 -19.75 17.10
C SER A 486 0.98 -19.40 16.70
N ASP A 487 1.93 -19.56 17.63
CA ASP A 487 3.38 -19.44 17.41
C ASP A 487 4.01 -20.75 16.90
N THR A 488 3.24 -21.86 16.90
CA THR A 488 3.70 -23.18 16.45
C THR A 488 3.46 -23.43 14.95
N ARG A 489 2.88 -22.46 14.23
CA ARG A 489 2.53 -22.60 12.81
C ARG A 489 3.14 -21.54 11.92
N PRO A 490 3.24 -21.82 10.60
CA PRO A 490 3.43 -20.81 9.57
C PRO A 490 2.51 -19.61 9.77
N ILE A 491 3.08 -18.43 9.79
CA ILE A 491 2.33 -17.18 9.89
C ILE A 491 1.64 -16.92 8.53
N PRO A 492 0.30 -16.73 8.47
CA PRO A 492 -0.39 -16.44 7.22
C PRO A 492 0.05 -15.12 6.61
N TRP A 493 0.02 -15.04 5.29
CA TRP A 493 0.20 -13.81 4.54
C TRP A 493 -1.10 -12.97 4.61
N VAL A 494 -1.10 -11.98 5.49
CA VAL A 494 -2.23 -11.07 5.73
C VAL A 494 -2.05 -9.81 4.89
N LEU A 495 -3.09 -9.38 4.17
CA LEU A 495 -3.06 -8.12 3.41
C LEU A 495 -4.46 -7.60 3.06
N SER A 496 -4.55 -6.34 2.66
CA SER A 496 -5.80 -5.79 2.11
C SER A 496 -6.02 -6.22 0.66
N LEU A 497 -7.27 -6.20 0.18
CA LEU A 497 -7.58 -6.48 -1.22
C LEU A 497 -6.92 -5.47 -2.18
N THR A 498 -6.77 -4.21 -1.74
CA THR A 498 -6.09 -3.17 -2.50
C THR A 498 -4.59 -3.44 -2.61
N ASP A 499 -3.94 -3.93 -1.55
CA ASP A 499 -2.54 -4.35 -1.64
C ASP A 499 -2.40 -5.59 -2.53
N LEU A 500 -3.32 -6.55 -2.42
CA LEU A 500 -3.29 -7.75 -3.26
C LEU A 500 -3.36 -7.38 -4.75
N LEU A 501 -4.19 -6.40 -5.13
CA LEU A 501 -4.27 -5.87 -6.50
C LEU A 501 -2.90 -5.36 -6.98
N VAL A 502 -2.21 -4.58 -6.14
CA VAL A 502 -0.90 -4.00 -6.48
C VAL A 502 0.17 -5.10 -6.53
N VAL A 503 0.21 -5.99 -5.54
CA VAL A 503 1.19 -7.08 -5.43
C VAL A 503 1.14 -7.98 -6.65
N VAL A 504 -0.06 -8.46 -7.04
CA VAL A 504 -0.18 -9.36 -8.21
C VAL A 504 -0.03 -8.63 -9.53
N GLU A 505 -0.20 -7.32 -9.53
CA GLU A 505 0.11 -6.51 -10.69
C GLU A 505 1.62 -6.37 -10.86
N LEU A 506 2.38 -6.13 -9.78
CA LEU A 506 3.83 -6.00 -9.80
C LEU A 506 4.53 -7.34 -9.98
N LEU A 507 4.08 -8.38 -9.28
CA LEU A 507 4.70 -9.69 -9.21
C LEU A 507 3.76 -10.75 -9.79
N ASP A 508 4.21 -11.44 -10.84
CA ASP A 508 3.51 -12.57 -11.45
C ASP A 508 4.38 -13.82 -11.52
N GLY A 509 3.73 -14.95 -11.81
CA GLY A 509 4.35 -16.25 -12.02
C GLY A 509 5.40 -16.62 -10.98
N THR A 510 6.60 -16.90 -11.46
CA THR A 510 7.73 -17.33 -10.63
C THR A 510 8.12 -16.28 -9.60
N SER A 511 8.08 -14.99 -9.96
CA SER A 511 8.46 -13.89 -9.07
C SER A 511 7.50 -13.78 -7.88
N LEU A 512 6.19 -13.93 -8.09
CA LEU A 512 5.21 -13.94 -6.99
C LEU A 512 5.46 -15.09 -6.02
N ILE A 513 5.65 -16.32 -6.52
CA ILE A 513 5.90 -17.49 -5.66
C ILE A 513 7.21 -17.30 -4.88
N HIS A 514 8.25 -16.82 -5.55
CA HIS A 514 9.55 -16.59 -4.94
C HIS A 514 9.51 -15.49 -3.86
N TYR A 515 8.78 -14.41 -4.12
CA TYR A 515 8.49 -13.37 -3.12
C TYR A 515 7.83 -13.96 -1.88
N LEU A 516 6.74 -14.71 -2.04
CA LEU A 516 6.00 -15.29 -0.91
C LEU A 516 6.88 -16.23 -0.06
N LEU A 517 7.72 -17.05 -0.70
CA LEU A 517 8.66 -17.91 0.02
C LEU A 517 9.67 -17.12 0.86
N ARG A 518 10.25 -16.05 0.30
CA ARG A 518 11.21 -15.20 1.02
C ARG A 518 10.56 -14.40 2.11
N ARG A 519 9.42 -13.78 1.81
CA ARG A 519 8.62 -13.02 2.76
C ARG A 519 8.21 -13.88 3.94
N HIS A 520 7.75 -15.11 3.70
CA HIS A 520 7.38 -16.07 4.73
C HIS A 520 8.57 -16.47 5.62
N ARG A 521 9.74 -16.72 5.02
CA ARG A 521 10.98 -16.97 5.77
C ARG A 521 11.33 -15.81 6.71
N LEU A 522 11.29 -14.58 6.20
CA LEU A 522 11.68 -13.39 6.96
C LEU A 522 10.66 -13.06 8.06
N GLU A 523 9.38 -13.38 7.84
CA GLU A 523 8.35 -13.28 8.89
C GLU A 523 8.67 -14.22 10.06
N ARG A 524 9.09 -15.47 9.77
CA ARG A 524 9.48 -16.44 10.81
C ARG A 524 10.70 -15.98 11.60
N ASP A 525 11.63 -15.28 10.97
CA ASP A 525 12.80 -14.70 11.64
C ASP A 525 12.41 -13.54 12.57
N GLY A 526 11.43 -12.73 12.15
CA GLY A 526 10.80 -11.70 13.00
C GLY A 526 11.67 -10.50 13.34
N ARG A 527 12.90 -10.40 12.81
CA ARG A 527 13.77 -9.22 12.96
C ARG A 527 13.46 -8.12 11.97
N ILE A 528 12.78 -8.41 10.86
CA ILE A 528 12.46 -7.41 9.84
C ILE A 528 11.04 -6.94 10.03
N THR A 529 10.86 -5.63 9.94
CA THR A 529 9.57 -4.94 10.05
C THR A 529 9.46 -3.93 8.93
N ALA A 530 8.26 -3.70 8.41
CA ALA A 530 7.97 -2.69 7.40
C ALA A 530 6.72 -1.90 7.78
N HIS A 531 6.46 -0.78 7.10
CA HIS A 531 5.24 -0.02 7.36
C HIS A 531 4.02 -0.68 6.70
N ASP A 532 4.17 -1.06 5.43
CA ASP A 532 3.14 -1.74 4.66
C ASP A 532 3.67 -2.94 3.86
N GLU A 533 2.78 -3.65 3.16
CA GLU A 533 3.17 -4.79 2.31
C GLU A 533 3.91 -4.35 1.04
N LEU A 534 3.72 -3.10 0.60
CA LEU A 534 4.36 -2.56 -0.60
C LEU A 534 5.84 -2.22 -0.37
N ASP A 535 6.24 -1.90 0.87
CA ASP A 535 7.64 -1.81 1.27
C ASP A 535 8.38 -3.14 1.08
N TRP A 536 7.72 -4.25 1.43
CA TRP A 536 8.27 -5.59 1.22
C TRP A 536 8.40 -5.92 -0.26
N VAL A 537 7.37 -5.62 -1.05
CA VAL A 537 7.40 -5.81 -2.51
C VAL A 537 8.46 -4.93 -3.15
N GLY A 538 8.56 -3.67 -2.73
CA GLY A 538 9.57 -2.72 -3.21
C GLY A 538 10.98 -3.21 -2.95
N ASN A 539 11.29 -3.64 -1.72
CA ASN A 539 12.60 -4.22 -1.40
C ASN A 539 12.83 -5.55 -2.14
N TYR A 540 11.81 -6.36 -2.37
CA TYR A 540 11.96 -7.56 -3.20
C TYR A 540 12.33 -7.24 -4.65
N ILE A 541 11.69 -6.22 -5.24
CA ILE A 541 11.96 -5.78 -6.61
C ILE A 541 13.39 -5.22 -6.71
N SER A 542 13.79 -4.37 -5.76
CA SER A 542 15.09 -3.69 -5.80
C SER A 542 16.26 -4.57 -5.34
N GLU A 543 16.08 -5.36 -4.28
CA GLU A 543 17.14 -6.04 -3.54
C GLU A 543 16.85 -7.54 -3.28
N GLY A 544 15.73 -8.07 -3.77
CA GLY A 544 15.39 -9.48 -3.64
C GLY A 544 15.07 -9.96 -2.22
N LEU A 545 14.93 -9.08 -1.22
CA LEU A 545 14.82 -9.45 0.20
C LEU A 545 16.07 -10.18 0.76
N TYR A 546 17.27 -9.78 0.34
CA TYR A 546 18.53 -10.31 0.87
C TYR A 546 19.04 -9.53 2.09
N PHE A 547 19.01 -10.17 3.26
CA PHE A 547 19.47 -9.57 4.53
C PHE A 547 20.64 -10.31 5.18
N ASP A 548 21.26 -11.26 4.46
CA ASP A 548 22.36 -12.08 4.99
C ASP A 548 23.55 -11.22 5.44
N TRP A 549 23.79 -10.10 4.76
CA TRP A 549 24.84 -9.14 5.14
C TRP A 549 24.64 -8.56 6.54
N ALA A 550 23.37 -8.33 6.94
CA ALA A 550 23.02 -7.77 8.24
C ALA A 550 23.06 -8.88 9.30
N PHE A 551 22.47 -10.03 9.00
CA PHE A 551 22.33 -11.14 9.96
C PHE A 551 23.64 -11.88 10.24
N ASN A 552 24.56 -11.93 9.28
CA ASN A 552 25.87 -12.55 9.45
C ASN A 552 26.96 -11.55 9.87
N SER A 553 26.59 -10.29 10.16
CA SER A 553 27.54 -9.32 10.69
C SER A 553 28.00 -9.70 12.11
N PRO A 554 29.18 -9.25 12.58
CA PRO A 554 29.66 -9.56 13.94
C PRO A 554 28.73 -9.06 15.04
N GLU A 555 27.97 -8.00 14.77
CA GLU A 555 26.98 -7.39 15.66
C GLU A 555 25.65 -7.27 14.90
N PRO A 556 24.91 -8.38 14.73
CA PRO A 556 23.68 -8.36 13.96
C PRO A 556 22.63 -7.50 14.66
N PRO A 557 21.86 -6.68 13.92
CA PRO A 557 20.84 -5.83 14.52
C PRO A 557 19.69 -6.67 15.10
N ASP A 558 19.15 -6.25 16.24
CA ASP A 558 17.97 -6.88 16.86
C ASP A 558 16.72 -6.73 15.98
N ARG A 559 16.63 -5.59 15.27
CA ARG A 559 15.55 -5.29 14.32
C ARG A 559 16.08 -4.50 13.13
N ILE A 560 15.52 -4.79 11.95
CA ILE A 560 15.68 -4.04 10.71
C ILE A 560 14.31 -3.45 10.36
N PHE A 561 14.27 -2.15 10.13
CA PHE A 561 13.08 -1.47 9.66
C PHE A 561 13.25 -1.15 8.17
N LEU A 562 12.40 -1.72 7.34
CA LEU A 562 12.29 -1.32 5.93
C LEU A 562 11.64 0.06 5.91
N THR A 563 12.45 1.06 5.57
CA THR A 563 11.98 2.41 5.23
C THR A 563 11.37 2.42 3.84
N THR A 564 10.76 3.53 3.42
CA THR A 564 10.04 3.67 2.15
C THR A 564 10.75 3.01 0.96
N TYR A 565 10.19 1.89 0.45
CA TYR A 565 10.60 1.24 -0.81
C TYR A 565 9.54 1.40 -1.92
N THR A 566 8.57 2.29 -1.72
CA THR A 566 7.44 2.48 -2.64
C THR A 566 7.71 3.52 -3.73
N GLU A 567 8.78 4.32 -3.65
CA GLU A 567 8.99 5.49 -4.54
C GLU A 567 8.89 5.17 -6.05
N GLU A 568 9.45 4.05 -6.49
CA GLU A 568 9.38 3.61 -7.89
C GLU A 568 7.96 3.15 -8.26
N ILE A 569 7.26 2.49 -7.32
CA ILE A 569 5.87 2.06 -7.47
C ILE A 569 4.96 3.28 -7.56
N ASP A 570 5.12 4.25 -6.66
CA ASP A 570 4.37 5.51 -6.64
C ASP A 570 4.60 6.30 -7.93
N SER A 571 5.85 6.40 -8.37
CA SER A 571 6.23 7.06 -9.62
C SER A 571 5.55 6.42 -10.83
N TRP A 572 5.40 5.09 -10.83
CA TRP A 572 4.74 4.36 -11.89
C TRP A 572 3.23 4.56 -11.88
N TYR A 573 2.60 4.45 -10.72
CA TYR A 573 1.16 4.72 -10.55
C TYR A 573 0.80 6.17 -10.90
N PHE A 574 1.61 7.15 -10.49
CA PHE A 574 1.40 8.55 -10.87
C PHE A 574 1.55 8.80 -12.37
N TRP A 575 2.49 8.14 -13.04
CA TRP A 575 2.57 8.22 -14.51
C TRP A 575 1.34 7.58 -15.16
N ARG A 576 0.94 6.39 -14.72
CA ARG A 576 -0.24 5.69 -15.27
C ARG A 576 -1.52 6.49 -15.11
N ALA A 577 -1.69 7.15 -13.97
CA ALA A 577 -2.83 8.03 -13.69
C ALA A 577 -2.77 9.37 -14.46
N GLY A 578 -1.72 9.63 -15.23
CA GLY A 578 -1.54 10.87 -15.99
C GLY A 578 -1.06 12.06 -15.14
N HIS A 579 -0.70 11.84 -13.87
CA HIS A 579 -0.14 12.88 -13.01
C HIS A 579 1.32 13.21 -13.35
N ARG A 580 2.07 12.28 -13.96
CA ARG A 580 3.44 12.53 -14.44
C ARG A 580 3.50 12.62 -15.96
N SER A 581 4.30 13.57 -16.43
CA SER A 581 4.62 13.71 -17.86
C SER A 581 5.77 12.77 -18.29
N VAL A 582 6.61 12.36 -17.34
CA VAL A 582 7.73 11.46 -17.56
C VAL A 582 7.21 10.02 -17.62
N VAL A 583 7.53 9.33 -18.71
CA VAL A 583 7.24 7.88 -18.85
C VAL A 583 8.03 7.12 -17.80
N THR A 584 7.32 6.49 -16.87
CA THR A 584 7.90 5.63 -15.84
C THR A 584 7.56 4.18 -16.19
N PRO A 585 8.56 3.30 -16.39
CA PRO A 585 8.30 1.88 -16.59
C PRO A 585 7.73 1.25 -15.31
N LYS A 586 7.02 0.14 -15.45
CA LYS A 586 6.60 -0.69 -14.31
C LYS A 586 7.85 -1.17 -13.55
N PRO A 587 7.91 -1.06 -12.22
CA PRO A 587 9.00 -1.64 -11.43
C PRO A 587 9.03 -3.17 -11.58
N GLU A 588 10.19 -3.71 -11.90
CA GLU A 588 10.41 -5.15 -12.11
C GLU A 588 11.78 -5.54 -11.55
N GLN A 589 11.88 -6.77 -11.04
CA GLN A 589 13.17 -7.30 -10.58
C GLN A 589 14.16 -7.34 -11.76
N PRO A 590 15.44 -6.95 -11.57
CA PRO A 590 16.43 -6.93 -12.64
C PRO A 590 16.94 -8.33 -13.03
N ILE A 591 16.04 -9.20 -13.54
CA ILE A 591 16.39 -10.54 -14.03
C ILE A 591 17.04 -10.42 -15.42
N PRO A 592 18.24 -10.99 -15.64
CA PRO A 592 18.91 -10.93 -16.94
C PRO A 592 18.05 -11.48 -18.10
N PRO A 593 18.10 -10.87 -19.31
CA PRO A 593 17.13 -11.16 -20.36
C PRO A 593 17.07 -12.62 -20.84
N SER A 594 18.21 -13.33 -20.88
CA SER A 594 18.22 -14.74 -21.31
C SER A 594 17.64 -15.65 -20.25
N LEU A 595 17.91 -15.35 -18.97
CA LEU A 595 17.27 -16.03 -17.84
C LEU A 595 15.77 -15.77 -17.82
N LEU A 596 15.34 -14.51 -17.93
CA LEU A 596 13.91 -14.16 -17.95
C LEU A 596 13.16 -14.89 -19.08
N ARG A 597 13.71 -14.94 -20.29
CA ARG A 597 13.12 -15.70 -21.40
C ARG A 597 13.00 -17.19 -21.08
N PHE A 598 13.98 -17.75 -20.38
CA PHE A 598 13.96 -19.16 -19.99
C PHE A 598 12.92 -19.44 -18.89
N ILE A 599 12.79 -18.56 -17.91
CA ILE A 599 11.72 -18.61 -16.89
C ILE A 599 10.33 -18.53 -17.55
N ARG A 600 10.11 -17.54 -18.44
CA ARG A 600 8.84 -17.44 -19.18
C ARG A 600 8.54 -18.68 -20.02
N ARG A 601 9.57 -19.35 -20.57
CA ARG A 601 9.39 -20.63 -21.28
C ARG A 601 8.94 -21.75 -20.34
N LEU A 602 9.51 -21.85 -19.13
CA LEU A 602 9.05 -22.79 -18.10
C LEU A 602 7.59 -22.52 -17.70
N GLU A 603 7.21 -21.25 -17.52
CA GLU A 603 5.84 -20.83 -17.18
C GLU A 603 4.81 -21.12 -18.29
N VAL A 604 5.24 -21.13 -19.55
CA VAL A 604 4.38 -21.47 -20.70
C VAL A 604 4.27 -22.99 -20.89
N GLU A 605 5.41 -23.69 -20.96
CA GLU A 605 5.45 -25.14 -21.22
C GLU A 605 4.98 -25.98 -20.03
N ARG A 606 5.19 -25.48 -18.81
CA ARG A 606 4.76 -26.08 -17.53
C ARG A 606 5.07 -27.59 -17.42
N PRO A 607 6.33 -28.03 -17.64
CA PRO A 607 6.70 -29.40 -17.31
C PRO A 607 6.47 -29.68 -15.81
N ALA A 608 6.22 -30.93 -15.43
CA ALA A 608 6.09 -31.29 -14.01
C ALA A 608 7.36 -30.87 -13.24
N GLY A 609 7.21 -30.17 -12.11
CA GLY A 609 8.30 -29.60 -11.33
C GLY A 609 8.78 -28.22 -11.80
N TRP A 610 8.11 -27.58 -12.76
CA TRP A 610 8.55 -26.29 -13.32
C TRP A 610 8.63 -25.18 -12.26
N VAL A 611 7.75 -25.17 -11.25
CA VAL A 611 7.76 -24.13 -10.21
C VAL A 611 9.06 -24.18 -9.43
N ILE A 612 9.43 -25.38 -8.97
CA ILE A 612 10.67 -25.60 -8.21
C ILE A 612 11.89 -25.26 -9.07
N ALA A 613 11.90 -25.64 -10.35
CA ALA A 613 12.99 -25.31 -11.25
C ALA A 613 13.13 -23.80 -11.49
N ALA A 614 12.01 -23.10 -11.70
CA ALA A 614 12.00 -21.67 -11.95
C ALA A 614 12.47 -20.88 -10.71
N ILE A 615 11.98 -21.24 -9.52
CA ILE A 615 12.45 -20.68 -8.25
C ILE A 615 13.94 -20.92 -8.07
N ALA A 616 14.43 -22.14 -8.28
CA ALA A 616 15.84 -22.48 -8.11
C ALA A 616 16.78 -21.67 -9.01
N LEU A 617 16.32 -21.29 -10.21
CA LEU A 617 17.08 -20.49 -11.16
C LEU A 617 17.18 -19.01 -10.77
N ILE A 618 16.14 -18.46 -10.13
CA ILE A 618 16.12 -17.05 -9.68
C ILE A 618 16.52 -16.89 -8.20
N ASN A 619 16.73 -17.99 -7.48
CA ASN A 619 17.14 -18.00 -6.08
C ASN A 619 18.65 -17.78 -5.93
N GLY A 620 19.13 -16.58 -6.26
CA GLY A 620 20.54 -16.17 -6.11
C GLY A 620 20.72 -14.65 -6.24
N ASP A 621 21.83 -14.13 -5.71
CA ASP A 621 22.21 -12.72 -5.82
C ASP A 621 22.58 -12.35 -7.27
N ASP A 622 22.93 -11.09 -7.50
CA ASP A 622 23.26 -10.58 -8.83
C ASP A 622 24.37 -11.39 -9.51
N GLU A 623 25.38 -11.84 -8.75
CA GLU A 623 26.45 -12.70 -9.27
C GLU A 623 25.92 -14.04 -9.79
N CYS A 624 24.99 -14.65 -9.05
CA CYS A 624 24.33 -15.88 -9.45
C CYS A 624 23.48 -15.70 -10.71
N LEU A 625 22.73 -14.60 -10.81
CA LEU A 625 21.88 -14.31 -11.96
C LEU A 625 22.73 -14.04 -13.22
N ASP A 626 23.83 -13.30 -13.09
CA ASP A 626 24.79 -13.05 -14.17
C ASP A 626 25.48 -14.33 -14.66
N LEU A 627 25.75 -15.27 -13.75
CA LEU A 627 26.29 -16.56 -14.12
C LEU A 627 25.28 -17.35 -14.98
N TRP A 628 23.99 -17.34 -14.62
CA TRP A 628 22.96 -17.94 -15.46
C TRP A 628 22.82 -17.28 -16.82
N GLU A 629 22.91 -15.95 -16.90
CA GLU A 629 22.89 -15.23 -18.16
C GLU A 629 24.01 -15.69 -19.10
N ARG A 630 25.23 -15.84 -18.58
CA ARG A 630 26.37 -16.37 -19.34
C ARG A 630 26.15 -17.83 -19.73
N ASN A 631 25.73 -18.67 -18.79
CA ASN A 631 25.49 -20.09 -19.02
C ASN A 631 24.42 -20.32 -20.10
N LEU A 632 23.30 -19.60 -20.06
CA LEU A 632 22.23 -19.71 -21.04
C LEU A 632 22.65 -19.24 -22.44
N LYS A 633 23.47 -18.19 -22.55
CA LYS A 633 24.06 -17.78 -23.84
C LYS A 633 24.94 -18.88 -24.43
N VAL A 634 25.82 -19.47 -23.61
CA VAL A 634 26.71 -20.57 -24.03
C VAL A 634 25.89 -21.81 -24.40
N VAL A 635 24.88 -22.14 -23.60
CA VAL A 635 23.98 -23.28 -23.85
C VAL A 635 23.26 -23.12 -25.20
N ASN A 636 22.68 -21.94 -25.46
CA ASN A 636 21.99 -21.66 -26.73
C ASN A 636 22.92 -21.69 -27.94
N GLN A 637 24.18 -21.25 -27.78
CA GLN A 637 25.17 -21.37 -28.85
C GLN A 637 25.56 -22.84 -29.10
N LYS A 638 26.00 -23.55 -28.05
CA LYS A 638 26.51 -24.92 -28.18
C LYS A 638 25.46 -25.92 -28.63
N ILE A 639 24.20 -25.73 -28.25
CA ILE A 639 23.11 -26.61 -28.71
C ILE A 639 22.88 -26.46 -30.22
N SER A 640 23.09 -25.27 -30.78
CA SER A 640 22.98 -25.03 -32.22
C SER A 640 24.14 -25.64 -33.01
N GLU A 641 25.33 -25.69 -32.42
CA GLU A 641 26.55 -26.23 -33.05
C GLU A 641 26.65 -27.77 -32.93
N ASN A 642 26.39 -28.31 -31.74
CA ASN A 642 26.69 -29.71 -31.39
C ASN A 642 25.44 -30.57 -31.18
N GLY A 643 24.25 -29.95 -31.13
CA GLY A 643 22.99 -30.63 -30.80
C GLY A 643 22.80 -30.94 -29.31
N TRP A 644 23.83 -30.74 -28.47
CA TRP A 644 23.76 -30.96 -27.02
C TRP A 644 24.72 -30.05 -26.24
N THR A 645 24.44 -29.84 -24.95
CA THR A 645 25.27 -29.05 -24.02
C THR A 645 24.84 -29.29 -22.57
N ASN A 646 25.71 -28.93 -21.62
CA ASN A 646 25.33 -28.85 -20.21
C ASN A 646 25.94 -27.61 -19.53
N ALA A 647 25.26 -27.12 -18.51
CA ALA A 647 25.73 -26.09 -17.60
C ALA A 647 25.23 -26.40 -16.17
N THR A 648 26.11 -26.26 -15.18
CA THR A 648 25.80 -26.56 -13.78
C THR A 648 26.21 -25.37 -12.90
N GLN A 649 25.35 -25.05 -11.94
CA GLN A 649 25.62 -24.07 -10.88
C GLN A 649 25.20 -24.65 -9.53
N THR A 650 25.91 -24.26 -8.48
CA THR A 650 25.63 -24.66 -7.09
C THR A 650 25.32 -23.44 -6.25
N PHE A 651 24.43 -23.57 -5.27
CA PHE A 651 23.96 -22.47 -4.42
C PHE A 651 24.35 -22.71 -2.97
N LYS A 652 25.31 -21.93 -2.47
CA LYS A 652 25.77 -21.92 -1.06
C LYS A 652 26.01 -23.31 -0.46
N GLU A 653 26.49 -24.26 -1.25
CA GLU A 653 26.71 -25.66 -0.84
C GLU A 653 25.43 -26.39 -0.33
N ARG A 654 24.24 -25.92 -0.72
CA ARG A 654 22.95 -26.52 -0.33
C ARG A 654 22.34 -27.37 -1.42
N PHE A 655 22.31 -26.84 -2.65
CA PHE A 655 21.75 -27.54 -3.81
C PHE A 655 22.44 -27.17 -5.10
N GLY A 656 22.30 -28.04 -6.10
CA GLY A 656 22.77 -27.80 -7.46
C GLY A 656 21.61 -27.67 -8.46
N VAL A 657 21.87 -26.93 -9.52
CA VAL A 657 20.97 -26.83 -10.68
C VAL A 657 21.77 -27.13 -11.93
N THR A 658 21.20 -27.92 -12.83
CA THR A 658 21.84 -28.29 -14.10
C THR A 658 20.88 -28.13 -15.26
N LEU A 659 21.33 -27.41 -16.28
CA LEU A 659 20.73 -27.40 -17.60
C LEU A 659 21.49 -28.44 -18.43
N PHE A 660 20.83 -29.55 -18.79
CA PHE A 660 21.42 -30.58 -19.65
C PHE A 660 20.54 -30.72 -20.89
N PHE A 661 20.89 -30.08 -22.00
CA PHE A 661 20.05 -30.08 -23.19
C PHE A 661 20.65 -30.98 -24.25
N ASP A 662 19.85 -31.89 -24.81
CA ASP A 662 20.27 -32.77 -25.91
C ASP A 662 19.13 -32.96 -26.91
N ARG A 663 19.15 -32.16 -27.99
CA ARG A 663 18.18 -32.20 -29.08
C ARG A 663 18.34 -33.40 -29.99
N ARG A 664 19.28 -34.31 -29.73
CA ARG A 664 19.45 -35.54 -30.50
C ARG A 664 18.56 -36.67 -29.94
N LEU A 665 18.16 -36.57 -28.68
CA LEU A 665 17.50 -37.63 -27.92
C LEU A 665 15.98 -37.43 -27.79
N GLY A 666 15.24 -38.54 -27.70
CA GLY A 666 13.83 -38.53 -27.30
C GLY A 666 13.66 -38.33 -25.78
N VAL A 667 12.42 -38.19 -25.31
CA VAL A 667 12.11 -37.93 -23.88
C VAL A 667 12.71 -39.00 -22.94
N PRO A 668 12.49 -40.31 -23.14
CA PRO A 668 12.97 -41.31 -22.17
C PRO A 668 14.50 -41.35 -22.07
N ASP A 669 15.19 -41.18 -23.20
CA ASP A 669 16.65 -41.21 -23.25
C ASP A 669 17.27 -39.96 -22.61
N VAL A 670 16.68 -38.78 -22.87
CA VAL A 670 17.20 -37.53 -22.33
C VAL A 670 16.94 -37.39 -20.82
N GLU A 671 15.80 -37.89 -20.33
CA GLU A 671 15.51 -37.97 -18.89
C GLU A 671 16.49 -38.89 -18.17
N THR A 672 16.81 -40.04 -18.77
CA THR A 672 17.79 -40.99 -18.22
C THR A 672 19.18 -40.34 -18.12
N GLN A 673 19.63 -39.67 -19.18
CA GLN A 673 20.92 -38.97 -19.16
C GLN A 673 20.96 -37.79 -18.19
N LEU A 674 19.86 -37.01 -18.11
CA LEU A 674 19.74 -35.93 -17.12
C LEU A 674 19.91 -36.51 -15.71
N ARG A 675 19.18 -37.59 -15.39
CA ARG A 675 19.25 -38.26 -14.09
C ARG A 675 20.65 -38.75 -13.77
N GLU A 676 21.29 -39.49 -14.68
CA GLU A 676 22.66 -39.99 -14.49
C GLU A 676 23.66 -38.85 -14.26
N TYR A 677 23.55 -37.78 -15.05
CA TYR A 677 24.43 -36.61 -14.91
C TYR A 677 24.20 -35.87 -13.59
N CYS A 678 22.95 -35.63 -13.20
CA CYS A 678 22.62 -34.97 -11.93
C CYS A 678 23.10 -35.79 -10.72
N LEU A 679 22.85 -37.11 -10.70
CA LEU A 679 23.32 -37.99 -9.62
C LEU A 679 24.86 -38.05 -9.54
N MET A 680 25.54 -38.05 -10.69
CA MET A 680 26.99 -37.93 -10.74
C MET A 680 27.46 -36.60 -10.13
N LYS A 681 26.81 -35.48 -10.46
CA LYS A 681 27.16 -34.16 -9.93
C LYS A 681 26.90 -34.03 -8.44
N MET A 682 25.77 -34.55 -7.95
CA MET A 682 25.45 -34.63 -6.52
C MET A 682 26.56 -35.35 -5.77
N LYS A 683 27.02 -36.50 -6.27
CA LYS A 683 28.13 -37.25 -5.66
C LYS A 683 29.47 -36.51 -5.77
N GLN A 684 29.74 -35.87 -6.92
CA GLN A 684 30.99 -35.13 -7.15
C GLN A 684 31.14 -33.92 -6.23
N LEU A 685 30.03 -33.24 -5.96
CA LEU A 685 29.99 -31.97 -5.22
C LEU A 685 29.46 -32.13 -3.80
N GLU A 686 29.19 -33.37 -3.39
CA GLU A 686 28.71 -33.74 -2.05
C GLU A 686 27.42 -32.99 -1.64
N LEU A 687 26.51 -32.76 -2.60
CA LEU A 687 25.24 -32.07 -2.37
C LEU A 687 24.07 -33.05 -2.34
N ALA A 688 23.19 -32.85 -1.35
CA ALA A 688 22.05 -33.74 -1.11
C ALA A 688 20.89 -33.54 -2.08
N HIS A 689 20.77 -32.36 -2.70
CA HIS A 689 19.62 -32.04 -3.56
C HIS A 689 20.01 -31.38 -4.88
N TRP A 690 19.22 -31.65 -5.92
CA TRP A 690 19.51 -31.21 -7.27
C TRP A 690 18.28 -31.00 -8.14
N VAL A 691 18.30 -29.92 -8.93
CA VAL A 691 17.34 -29.69 -10.02
C VAL A 691 18.03 -29.90 -11.36
N GLY A 692 17.45 -30.77 -12.17
CA GLY A 692 17.81 -30.93 -13.58
C GLY A 692 16.74 -30.34 -14.47
N VAL A 693 17.13 -29.55 -15.47
CA VAL A 693 16.25 -29.14 -16.56
C VAL A 693 16.86 -29.62 -17.86
N THR A 694 16.06 -30.30 -18.67
CA THR A 694 16.48 -30.79 -19.99
C THR A 694 15.56 -30.31 -21.10
N GLU A 695 16.07 -30.40 -22.33
CA GLU A 695 15.33 -30.14 -23.56
C GLU A 695 15.56 -31.32 -24.52
N ASN A 696 14.48 -31.91 -25.00
CA ASN A 696 14.51 -33.06 -25.91
C ASN A 696 14.62 -32.66 -27.39
N ARG A 697 14.63 -33.64 -28.31
CA ARG A 697 14.65 -33.42 -29.77
C ARG A 697 13.49 -32.59 -30.32
N SER A 698 12.32 -32.60 -29.70
CA SER A 698 11.18 -31.76 -30.12
C SER A 698 11.25 -30.34 -29.55
N GLY A 699 12.28 -30.02 -28.75
CA GLY A 699 12.40 -28.76 -28.04
C GLY A 699 11.43 -28.63 -26.86
N LYS A 700 10.93 -29.74 -26.31
CA LYS A 700 10.08 -29.72 -25.11
C LYS A 700 10.95 -29.82 -23.86
N LEU A 701 10.67 -28.97 -22.87
CA LEU A 701 11.33 -28.99 -21.58
C LEU A 701 10.85 -30.16 -20.72
N VAL A 702 11.77 -30.71 -19.94
CA VAL A 702 11.49 -31.67 -18.87
C VAL A 702 12.32 -31.29 -17.64
N VAL A 703 11.72 -31.44 -16.46
CA VAL A 703 12.38 -31.16 -15.18
C VAL A 703 12.51 -32.46 -14.39
N GLY A 704 13.66 -32.65 -13.76
CA GLY A 704 13.92 -33.72 -12.81
C GLY A 704 14.35 -33.14 -11.48
N LEU A 705 13.78 -33.64 -10.38
CA LEU A 705 14.14 -33.28 -9.02
C LEU A 705 14.79 -34.50 -8.37
N PHE A 706 15.98 -34.32 -7.80
CA PHE A 706 16.81 -35.42 -7.30
C PHE A 706 17.26 -35.16 -5.86
N SER A 707 17.24 -36.21 -5.04
CA SER A 707 17.71 -36.21 -3.65
C SER A 707 18.63 -37.41 -3.38
N SER A 708 19.61 -37.25 -2.48
CA SER A 708 20.57 -38.31 -2.09
C SER A 708 19.99 -39.36 -1.15
N THR A 709 18.85 -39.05 -0.53
CA THR A 709 18.06 -39.90 0.37
C THR A 709 16.65 -40.06 -0.21
N ASP A 710 15.86 -41.03 0.27
CA ASP A 710 14.38 -41.02 0.12
C ASP A 710 13.74 -39.83 0.89
N SER A 711 14.51 -38.77 1.13
CA SER A 711 14.04 -37.59 1.84
C SER A 711 13.03 -36.84 1.01
N ASP A 712 12.04 -36.34 1.72
CA ASP A 712 10.88 -35.67 1.19
C ASP A 712 11.30 -34.43 0.37
N ILE A 713 10.66 -34.22 -0.78
CA ILE A 713 10.77 -33.00 -1.58
C ILE A 713 10.55 -31.73 -0.73
N ARG A 714 9.85 -31.87 0.41
CA ARG A 714 9.70 -30.83 1.44
C ARG A 714 11.03 -30.36 2.04
N GLU A 715 12.01 -31.24 2.29
CA GLU A 715 13.35 -30.82 2.75
C GLU A 715 14.07 -29.99 1.70
N PHE A 716 13.92 -30.37 0.43
CA PHE A 716 14.50 -29.60 -0.68
C PHE A 716 13.89 -28.20 -0.75
N ILE A 717 12.59 -28.09 -0.55
CA ILE A 717 11.88 -26.80 -0.55
C ILE A 717 12.31 -25.90 0.61
N GLN A 718 12.63 -26.49 1.78
CA GLN A 718 13.16 -25.71 2.89
C GLN A 718 14.44 -24.95 2.52
N LEU A 719 15.23 -25.43 1.55
CA LEU A 719 16.46 -24.75 1.10
C LEU A 719 16.20 -23.42 0.36
N PHE A 720 15.01 -23.23 -0.21
CA PHE A 720 14.59 -21.94 -0.77
C PHE A 720 14.09 -20.98 0.31
N THR A 721 13.88 -21.47 1.53
CA THR A 721 13.32 -20.75 2.69
C THR A 721 14.32 -20.59 3.84
N HIS A 722 15.60 -20.87 3.62
CA HIS A 722 16.71 -20.65 4.56
C HIS A 722 17.82 -19.89 3.84
#